data_AF-A0AAW0WQ01-F1
#
_entry.id   AF-A0AAW0WQ01-F1
#
_cell.length_a   1.000
_cell.length_b   1.000
_cell.length_c   1.000
_cell.angle_alpha   90.00
_cell.angle_beta   90.00
_cell.angle_gamma   90.00
#
_symmetry.space_group_name_H-M   'P 1'
#
loop_
_entity.id
_entity.type
_entity.pdbx_description
1 polymer ?
#
loop_
_entity_poly.entity_id
_entity_poly.type
_entity_poly.pdbx_seq_one_letter_code
_entity_poly.pdbx_strand_id
1 'polypeptide(L)'
;MLRSLQQPRRSWLITAPTNTTGPSGRCLQFDYSIGGLGVEWLEVLLVTYHSENINEALKNSSVPLDYQVMPLWRTKQTTHGEWQGAQVTFSTLHEHSLVFSAFPDTHYAKYHGYVAMDDLSFTDGPCQQDCMFDLDLCSWSNSETTDDFDWKIGRSSEKRGTGPSRDQASSLITRITTGGYAYVDSSYPRQPGDVAWLVSATLEPTTEPLCLHFWINMHGGGMGSVRVLQMPLNSPVESKELWRLWKGASWGTDTWYPCQQTVASTEEFQIIFEASVGVPGAGDVGLDTISFSRGACPSLPLSSSPGWGDCTFLDDTCSWQVPSITSSYDCNFLSRVAGNKYNPPGHTESVYEITDMYMKFNLNCYKTHARDRAALVSPVITTSSDLCLSFWVFMYTNIASQIHVGALRVVLQSTEKNTTLWRLQNQQHAGWTYAQVSIPAASSVRVAIEGIQGPKVMGMIGIDDIAFFPLNCKLKPTLATVQVADCTFDHDLCTWELQKTNQTYTSSIDKWQLATGDKILRDHTFDADGGGFGYLESFNTQHTSRLKSSLLPQNQTFCLTFWFSEIYPDHSAKLSLIRLVAGNEEVVWSALQSTITNPPVAVDNDATWRYAQVLLENQDSDYQMIIEGRVTRSAWAIDDLLFIPNREDCRYPEDPVELQHLTTSNI
;
A
#
# COMPACT_ATOMS: atom_id res chain seq x y z
N MET A 1 11.27 -19.85 -38.05
CA MET A 1 10.85 -18.48 -38.38
C MET A 1 9.35 -18.37 -38.15
N LEU A 2 8.98 -17.48 -37.23
CA LEU A 2 7.64 -16.90 -37.01
C LEU A 2 6.49 -17.88 -36.68
N ARG A 3 6.48 -18.39 -35.44
CA ARG A 3 5.19 -18.58 -34.75
C ARG A 3 4.59 -17.19 -34.60
N SER A 4 3.47 -16.94 -35.25
CA SER A 4 2.70 -15.72 -35.08
C SER A 4 2.41 -15.50 -33.59
N LEU A 5 2.86 -14.34 -33.11
CA LEU A 5 2.37 -13.72 -31.89
C LEU A 5 0.84 -13.60 -32.04
N GLN A 6 0.08 -14.52 -31.43
CA GLN A 6 -1.32 -14.22 -31.12
C GLN A 6 -1.28 -13.04 -30.16
N GLN A 7 -1.77 -11.88 -30.61
CA GLN A 7 -2.01 -10.76 -29.70
C GLN A 7 -2.91 -11.25 -28.55
N PRO A 8 -2.68 -10.82 -27.31
CA PRO A 8 -3.52 -11.18 -26.18
C PRO A 8 -4.98 -10.85 -26.50
N ARG A 9 -5.88 -11.85 -26.37
CA ARG A 9 -7.30 -11.67 -26.63
C ARG A 9 -7.91 -10.86 -25.49
N ARG A 10 -8.23 -9.59 -25.74
CA ARG A 10 -8.98 -8.73 -24.83
C ARG A 10 -10.44 -9.19 -24.78
N SER A 11 -11.06 -9.09 -23.62
CA SER A 11 -12.50 -9.30 -23.45
C SER A 11 -13.17 -7.96 -23.19
N TRP A 12 -14.32 -7.70 -23.78
CA TRP A 12 -15.05 -6.45 -23.60
C TRP A 12 -16.56 -6.62 -23.64
N LEU A 13 -17.25 -5.76 -22.91
CA LEU A 13 -18.70 -5.56 -22.92
C LEU A 13 -18.98 -4.12 -23.38
N ILE A 14 -19.99 -3.91 -24.22
CA ILE A 14 -20.40 -2.58 -24.68
C ILE A 14 -21.88 -2.37 -24.42
N THR A 15 -22.26 -1.17 -23.98
CA THR A 15 -23.67 -0.78 -23.90
C THR A 15 -24.25 -0.53 -25.30
N ALA A 16 -25.57 -0.58 -25.43
CA ALA A 16 -26.21 -0.03 -26.63
C ALA A 16 -25.97 1.49 -26.72
N PRO A 17 -25.96 2.08 -27.93
CA PRO A 17 -25.90 3.52 -28.09
C PRO A 17 -27.03 4.22 -27.32
N THR A 18 -26.65 5.22 -26.52
CA THR A 18 -27.54 6.06 -25.72
C THR A 18 -27.43 7.52 -26.14
N ASN A 19 -28.49 8.29 -25.90
CA ASN A 19 -28.54 9.74 -26.19
C ASN A 19 -27.47 10.52 -25.42
N THR A 20 -27.26 11.78 -25.83
CA THR A 20 -26.35 12.74 -25.20
C THR A 20 -26.59 12.86 -23.70
N THR A 21 -25.54 13.20 -22.94
CA THR A 21 -25.72 13.60 -21.54
C THR A 21 -26.03 15.09 -21.48
N GLY A 22 -26.80 15.54 -20.49
CA GLY A 22 -26.93 16.96 -20.21
C GLY A 22 -25.61 17.58 -19.68
N PRO A 23 -25.61 18.89 -19.34
CA PRO A 23 -24.45 19.57 -18.76
C PRO A 23 -23.96 18.98 -17.46
N SER A 24 -24.86 18.45 -16.64
CA SER A 24 -24.52 17.79 -15.38
C SER A 24 -23.90 16.39 -15.57
N GLY A 25 -23.78 15.90 -16.81
CA GLY A 25 -23.25 14.56 -17.09
C GLY A 25 -24.13 13.43 -16.54
N ARG A 26 -23.53 12.24 -16.43
CA ARG A 26 -24.09 11.08 -15.76
C ARG A 26 -23.04 10.41 -14.90
N CYS A 27 -23.49 9.77 -13.84
CA CYS A 27 -22.67 8.96 -12.95
C CYS A 27 -22.93 7.48 -13.22
N LEU A 28 -21.88 6.77 -13.61
CA LEU A 28 -21.84 5.32 -13.66
C LEU A 28 -21.33 4.80 -12.31
N GLN A 29 -22.06 3.89 -11.68
CA GLN A 29 -21.61 3.16 -10.49
C GLN A 29 -21.65 1.65 -10.79
N PHE A 30 -20.63 0.93 -10.32
CA PHE A 30 -20.53 -0.51 -10.52
C PHE A 30 -19.61 -1.14 -9.48
N ASP A 31 -19.88 -2.40 -9.16
CA ASP A 31 -18.98 -3.20 -8.34
C ASP A 31 -18.14 -4.11 -9.24
N TYR A 32 -16.89 -4.33 -8.85
CA TYR A 32 -15.96 -5.20 -9.56
C TYR A 32 -15.14 -6.05 -8.59
N SER A 33 -14.71 -7.21 -9.07
CA SER A 33 -13.78 -8.09 -8.37
C SER A 33 -12.74 -8.63 -9.35
N ILE A 34 -11.47 -8.44 -9.02
CA ILE A 34 -10.33 -8.91 -9.80
C ILE A 34 -9.58 -9.92 -8.94
N GLY A 35 -9.44 -11.13 -9.46
CA GLY A 35 -8.77 -12.21 -8.76
C GLY A 35 -7.82 -12.99 -9.67
N GLY A 36 -6.78 -13.57 -9.06
CA GLY A 36 -5.75 -14.33 -9.76
C GLY A 36 -4.72 -13.47 -10.48
N LEU A 37 -3.70 -14.11 -11.04
CA LEU A 37 -2.48 -13.46 -11.54
C LEU A 37 -2.53 -13.17 -13.05
N GLY A 38 -3.61 -13.58 -13.73
CA GLY A 38 -3.75 -13.49 -15.18
C GLY A 38 -4.37 -12.19 -15.71
N VAL A 39 -4.61 -11.18 -14.86
CA VAL A 39 -5.27 -9.91 -15.23
C VAL A 39 -4.28 -8.75 -15.09
N GLU A 40 -4.14 -7.94 -16.15
CA GLU A 40 -3.29 -6.74 -16.18
C GLU A 40 -4.05 -5.49 -15.71
N TRP A 41 -5.26 -5.26 -16.24
CA TRP A 41 -6.17 -4.20 -15.78
C TRP A 41 -7.62 -4.40 -16.25
N LEU A 42 -8.53 -3.69 -15.60
CA LEU A 42 -9.90 -3.42 -16.05
C LEU A 42 -10.02 -1.93 -16.38
N GLU A 43 -10.68 -1.58 -17.48
CA GLU A 43 -10.94 -0.19 -17.85
C GLU A 43 -12.37 0.04 -18.36
N VAL A 44 -12.84 1.28 -18.19
CA VAL A 44 -14.09 1.81 -18.75
C VAL A 44 -13.74 2.89 -19.76
N LEU A 45 -14.26 2.74 -20.98
CA LEU A 45 -14.06 3.68 -22.07
C LEU A 45 -15.40 4.29 -22.50
N LEU A 46 -15.41 5.59 -22.76
CA LEU A 46 -16.51 6.28 -23.43
C LEU A 46 -16.28 6.27 -24.93
N VAL A 47 -17.23 5.72 -25.68
CA VAL A 47 -17.25 5.75 -27.15
C VAL A 47 -18.30 6.76 -27.59
N THR A 48 -17.89 7.89 -28.16
CA THR A 48 -18.81 8.91 -28.69
C THR A 48 -18.89 8.81 -30.21
N TYR A 49 -20.11 8.85 -30.75
CA TYR A 49 -20.34 8.69 -32.18
C TYR A 49 -20.62 10.04 -32.85
N HIS A 50 -19.93 10.32 -33.96
CA HIS A 50 -20.13 11.53 -34.76
C HIS A 50 -20.93 11.25 -36.06
N SER A 51 -21.39 10.02 -36.24
CA SER A 51 -22.11 9.55 -37.42
C SER A 51 -23.62 9.71 -37.25
N GLU A 52 -24.33 10.15 -38.30
CA GLU A 52 -25.79 10.40 -38.24
C GLU A 52 -26.65 9.12 -38.10
N ASN A 53 -26.14 7.95 -38.52
CA ASN A 53 -26.89 6.69 -38.48
C ASN A 53 -26.06 5.54 -37.88
N ILE A 54 -25.89 5.62 -36.56
CA ILE A 54 -25.07 4.69 -35.75
C ILE A 54 -25.62 3.27 -35.82
N ASN A 55 -26.94 3.10 -35.71
CA ASN A 55 -27.58 1.79 -35.67
C ASN A 55 -27.37 0.99 -36.97
N GLU A 56 -27.30 1.66 -38.12
CA GLU A 56 -26.97 1.04 -39.40
C GLU A 56 -25.47 0.75 -39.51
N ALA A 57 -24.63 1.72 -39.11
CA ALA A 57 -23.18 1.59 -39.13
C ALA A 57 -22.65 0.46 -38.22
N LEU A 58 -23.30 0.22 -37.08
CA LEU A 58 -22.98 -0.90 -36.19
C LEU A 58 -23.37 -2.27 -36.77
N LYS A 59 -24.32 -2.32 -37.71
CA LYS A 59 -24.80 -3.56 -38.35
C LYS A 59 -24.13 -3.85 -39.69
N ASN A 60 -23.65 -2.82 -40.38
CA ASN A 60 -23.09 -2.93 -41.71
C ASN A 60 -21.69 -2.31 -41.76
N SER A 61 -20.66 -3.16 -41.82
CA SER A 61 -19.25 -2.76 -41.89
C SER A 61 -18.88 -1.95 -43.15
N SER A 62 -19.81 -1.81 -44.10
CA SER A 62 -19.63 -1.00 -45.31
C SER A 62 -19.96 0.48 -45.08
N VAL A 63 -20.67 0.82 -44.00
CA VAL A 63 -20.97 2.20 -43.61
C VAL A 63 -19.85 2.67 -42.67
N PRO A 64 -19.12 3.75 -43.01
CA PRO A 64 -18.09 4.28 -42.13
C PRO A 64 -18.71 4.72 -40.80
N LEU A 65 -18.16 4.20 -39.70
CA LEU A 65 -18.49 4.66 -38.36
C LEU A 65 -17.38 5.59 -37.89
N ASP A 66 -17.69 6.88 -37.81
CA ASP A 66 -16.83 7.86 -37.15
C ASP A 66 -17.18 7.91 -35.67
N TYR A 67 -16.20 7.56 -34.84
CA TYR A 67 -16.31 7.51 -33.39
C TYR A 67 -14.99 7.90 -32.74
N GLN A 68 -15.10 8.32 -31.49
CA GLN A 68 -13.98 8.64 -30.64
C GLN A 68 -14.04 7.78 -29.38
N VAL A 69 -12.88 7.42 -28.84
CA VAL A 69 -12.75 6.65 -27.60
C VAL A 69 -11.98 7.47 -26.58
N MET A 70 -12.53 7.63 -25.38
CA MET A 70 -11.90 8.30 -24.25
C MET A 70 -11.87 7.34 -23.05
N PRO A 71 -10.72 7.11 -22.40
CA PRO A 71 -10.70 6.36 -21.16
C PRO A 71 -11.36 7.19 -20.05
N LEU A 72 -12.35 6.61 -19.37
CA LEU A 72 -13.00 7.25 -18.23
C LEU A 72 -12.42 6.77 -16.90
N TRP A 73 -12.06 5.49 -16.83
CA TRP A 73 -11.57 4.86 -15.61
C TRP A 73 -10.74 3.63 -15.94
N ARG A 74 -9.75 3.34 -15.09
CA ARG A 74 -8.93 2.13 -15.18
C ARG A 74 -8.51 1.73 -13.77
N THR A 75 -8.40 0.43 -13.51
CA THR A 75 -7.69 -0.08 -12.35
C THR A 75 -6.77 -1.22 -12.75
N LYS A 76 -5.53 -1.20 -12.24
CA LYS A 76 -4.59 -2.33 -12.29
C LYS A 76 -4.64 -3.17 -11.02
N GLN A 77 -5.46 -2.78 -10.04
CA GLN A 77 -5.43 -3.37 -8.71
C GLN A 77 -6.20 -4.69 -8.70
N THR A 78 -5.57 -5.73 -8.14
CA THR A 78 -6.29 -6.93 -7.74
C THR A 78 -7.14 -6.61 -6.52
N THR A 79 -8.35 -7.11 -6.48
CA THR A 79 -9.21 -7.00 -5.29
C THR A 79 -9.05 -8.21 -4.38
N HIS A 80 -8.15 -9.15 -4.73
CA HIS A 80 -8.00 -10.46 -4.08
C HIS A 80 -9.32 -11.24 -4.00
N GLY A 81 -10.21 -11.02 -4.97
CA GLY A 81 -11.53 -11.61 -5.00
C GLY A 81 -12.59 -10.89 -4.16
N GLU A 82 -12.23 -9.86 -3.38
CA GLU A 82 -13.21 -9.02 -2.70
C GLU A 82 -13.93 -8.10 -3.69
N TRP A 83 -15.17 -7.74 -3.40
CA TRP A 83 -15.92 -6.77 -4.19
C TRP A 83 -15.51 -5.35 -3.82
N GLN A 84 -15.19 -4.54 -4.82
CA GLN A 84 -14.87 -3.12 -4.69
C GLN A 84 -15.82 -2.31 -5.56
N GLY A 85 -16.31 -1.19 -5.02
CA GLY A 85 -17.16 -0.27 -5.78
C GLY A 85 -16.34 0.78 -6.51
N ALA A 86 -16.69 1.03 -7.76
CA ALA A 86 -16.17 2.10 -8.60
C ALA A 86 -17.29 3.03 -9.05
N GLN A 87 -16.93 4.30 -9.26
CA GLN A 87 -17.83 5.32 -9.76
C GLN A 87 -17.09 6.19 -10.78
N VAL A 88 -17.80 6.63 -11.81
CA VAL A 88 -17.22 7.36 -12.94
C VAL A 88 -18.21 8.39 -13.45
N THR A 89 -17.82 9.66 -13.42
CA THR A 89 -18.57 10.75 -14.04
C THR A 89 -18.17 10.93 -15.49
N PHE A 90 -19.15 11.12 -16.38
CA PHE A 90 -18.88 11.45 -17.77
C PHE A 90 -19.97 12.35 -18.38
N SER A 91 -19.59 13.14 -19.38
CA SER A 91 -20.49 13.95 -20.20
C SER A 91 -20.10 13.91 -21.67
N THR A 92 -21.10 14.04 -22.54
CA THR A 92 -20.93 14.10 -23.99
C THR A 92 -22.15 14.73 -24.67
N LEU A 93 -21.88 15.54 -25.70
CA LEU A 93 -22.87 16.14 -26.59
C LEU A 93 -23.31 15.21 -27.72
N HIS A 94 -22.80 13.98 -27.76
CA HIS A 94 -23.06 13.01 -28.81
C HIS A 94 -23.70 11.74 -28.26
N GLU A 95 -24.37 10.99 -29.13
CA GLU A 95 -24.76 9.62 -28.79
C GLU A 95 -23.50 8.81 -28.46
N HIS A 96 -23.60 7.92 -27.49
CA HIS A 96 -22.43 7.25 -26.94
C HIS A 96 -22.72 5.84 -26.46
N SER A 97 -21.66 5.06 -26.28
CA SER A 97 -21.67 3.77 -25.59
C SER A 97 -20.53 3.71 -24.57
N LEU A 98 -20.70 2.91 -23.54
CA LEU A 98 -19.64 2.59 -22.59
C LEU A 98 -19.08 1.21 -22.89
N VAL A 99 -17.75 1.09 -22.89
CA VAL A 99 -17.03 -0.17 -23.09
C VAL A 99 -16.31 -0.52 -21.80
N PHE A 100 -16.60 -1.70 -21.26
CA PHE A 100 -15.85 -2.31 -20.17
C PHE A 100 -14.87 -3.30 -20.77
N SER A 101 -13.57 -3.13 -20.57
CA SER A 101 -12.54 -3.97 -21.18
C SER A 101 -11.57 -4.53 -20.13
N ALA A 102 -11.35 -5.85 -20.17
CA ALA A 102 -10.37 -6.53 -19.32
C ALA A 102 -9.17 -7.00 -20.14
N PHE A 103 -7.97 -6.74 -19.62
CA PHE A 103 -6.69 -7.03 -20.27
C PHE A 103 -5.96 -8.14 -19.53
N PRO A 104 -5.44 -9.17 -20.23
CA PRO A 104 -4.70 -10.24 -19.60
C PRO A 104 -3.21 -9.88 -19.43
N ASP A 105 -2.63 -10.22 -18.27
CA ASP A 105 -1.19 -10.02 -18.04
C ASP A 105 -0.38 -11.11 -18.76
N THR A 106 0.45 -10.67 -19.72
CA THR A 106 1.27 -11.59 -20.53
C THR A 106 2.51 -12.11 -19.80
N HIS A 107 3.00 -11.45 -18.74
CA HIS A 107 4.11 -11.93 -17.91
C HIS A 107 3.70 -13.13 -17.05
N TYR A 108 2.42 -13.19 -16.70
CA TYR A 108 1.81 -14.23 -15.87
C TYR A 108 0.81 -15.10 -16.64
N ALA A 109 0.94 -15.18 -17.97
CA ALA A 109 0.01 -15.90 -18.85
C ALA A 109 -0.21 -17.40 -18.53
N LYS A 110 0.62 -18.00 -17.67
CA LYS A 110 0.45 -19.38 -17.16
C LYS A 110 -0.51 -19.49 -15.97
N TYR A 111 -0.87 -18.36 -15.35
CA TYR A 111 -1.72 -18.31 -14.16
C TYR A 111 -3.14 -17.88 -14.53
N HIS A 112 -4.11 -18.42 -13.82
CA HIS A 112 -5.52 -18.07 -14.03
C HIS A 112 -5.82 -16.71 -13.38
N GLY A 113 -6.71 -15.95 -14.00
CA GLY A 113 -7.26 -14.72 -13.44
C GLY A 113 -8.66 -14.48 -13.97
N TYR A 114 -9.43 -13.67 -13.26
CA TYR A 114 -10.77 -13.28 -13.65
C TYR A 114 -11.03 -11.83 -13.31
N VAL A 115 -11.96 -11.25 -14.07
CA VAL A 115 -12.63 -10.00 -13.73
C VAL A 115 -14.11 -10.30 -13.66
N ALA A 116 -14.72 -10.01 -12.52
CA ALA A 116 -16.16 -10.03 -12.30
C ALA A 116 -16.65 -8.60 -12.11
N MET A 117 -17.86 -8.33 -12.58
CA MET A 117 -18.52 -7.03 -12.48
C MET A 117 -20.00 -7.25 -12.17
N ASP A 118 -20.57 -6.43 -11.29
CA ASP A 118 -21.98 -6.48 -10.91
C ASP A 118 -22.51 -5.08 -10.54
N ASP A 119 -23.81 -4.99 -10.23
CA ASP A 119 -24.47 -3.79 -9.69
C ASP A 119 -24.29 -2.51 -10.54
N LEU A 120 -24.30 -2.68 -11.87
CA LEU A 120 -24.19 -1.57 -12.83
C LEU A 120 -25.42 -0.65 -12.73
N SER A 121 -25.20 0.60 -12.36
CA SER A 121 -26.26 1.60 -12.27
C SER A 121 -25.84 2.96 -12.85
N PHE A 122 -26.85 3.68 -13.35
CA PHE A 122 -26.68 5.01 -13.94
C PHE A 122 -27.58 6.00 -13.23
N THR A 123 -27.00 7.13 -12.82
CA THR A 123 -27.75 8.26 -12.28
C THR A 123 -27.47 9.51 -13.09
N ASP A 124 -28.47 10.38 -13.21
CA ASP A 124 -28.30 11.67 -13.89
C ASP A 124 -27.57 12.64 -12.94
N GLY A 125 -26.57 13.37 -13.46
CA GLY A 125 -25.68 14.20 -12.64
C GLY A 125 -24.31 13.55 -12.36
N PRO A 126 -23.38 14.29 -11.71
CA PRO A 126 -22.03 13.80 -11.41
C PRO A 126 -22.01 12.80 -10.25
N CYS A 127 -20.99 11.95 -10.20
CA CYS A 127 -20.68 11.15 -9.03
C CYS A 127 -20.12 12.06 -7.95
N GLN A 128 -20.75 12.10 -6.77
CA GLN A 128 -20.30 12.94 -5.65
C GLN A 128 -20.09 14.41 -6.07
N GLN A 129 -18.85 14.92 -5.99
CA GLN A 129 -18.47 16.29 -6.35
C GLN A 129 -17.55 16.34 -7.59
N ASP A 130 -17.55 15.28 -8.40
CA ASP A 130 -16.79 15.24 -9.64
C ASP A 130 -17.24 16.37 -10.59
N CYS A 131 -16.29 16.97 -11.30
CA CYS A 131 -16.61 18.01 -12.28
C CYS A 131 -15.59 18.04 -13.41
N MET A 132 -16.08 17.97 -14.65
CA MET A 132 -15.25 18.03 -15.87
C MET A 132 -15.32 19.38 -16.56
N PHE A 133 -16.05 20.37 -16.01
CA PHE A 133 -16.14 21.75 -16.51
C PHE A 133 -16.50 21.95 -17.99
N ASP A 134 -17.00 20.91 -18.68
CA ASP A 134 -17.35 20.91 -20.09
C ASP A 134 -18.36 22.01 -20.48
N LEU A 135 -19.26 22.33 -19.55
CA LEU A 135 -20.43 23.18 -19.78
C LEU A 135 -20.62 24.26 -18.69
N ASP A 136 -20.48 23.91 -17.41
CA ASP A 136 -20.61 24.82 -16.26
C ASP A 136 -19.69 24.42 -15.09
N LEU A 137 -19.86 25.05 -13.92
CA LEU A 137 -19.10 24.74 -12.69
C LEU A 137 -19.64 23.51 -11.92
N CYS A 138 -20.57 22.73 -12.50
CA CYS A 138 -21.21 21.59 -11.84
C CYS A 138 -21.84 21.98 -10.48
N SER A 139 -21.50 21.25 -9.40
CA SER A 139 -21.89 21.55 -8.01
C SER A 139 -20.94 22.52 -7.30
N TRP A 140 -19.88 22.99 -7.98
CA TRP A 140 -18.93 23.95 -7.42
C TRP A 140 -19.45 25.37 -7.58
N SER A 141 -19.12 26.22 -6.61
CA SER A 141 -19.60 27.60 -6.55
C SER A 141 -18.47 28.57 -6.23
N ASN A 142 -18.53 29.77 -6.82
CA ASN A 142 -17.66 30.86 -6.39
C ASN A 142 -18.10 31.36 -5.02
N SER A 143 -17.14 31.84 -4.23
CA SER A 143 -17.49 32.51 -2.98
C SER A 143 -18.20 33.84 -3.26
N GLU A 144 -19.20 34.18 -2.44
CA GLU A 144 -19.94 35.43 -2.62
C GLU A 144 -19.32 36.61 -1.87
N THR A 145 -18.47 36.36 -0.86
CA THR A 145 -18.03 37.41 0.07
C THR A 145 -16.62 37.28 0.63
N THR A 146 -15.91 36.17 0.39
CA THR A 146 -14.63 35.89 1.08
C THR A 146 -13.40 36.08 0.20
N ASP A 147 -13.57 36.27 -1.11
CA ASP A 147 -12.51 36.40 -2.09
C ASP A 147 -12.65 37.71 -2.91
N ASP A 148 -11.68 37.95 -3.80
CA ASP A 148 -11.58 39.19 -4.58
C ASP A 148 -12.17 39.06 -6.00
N PHE A 149 -12.30 37.83 -6.50
CA PHE A 149 -12.81 37.53 -7.83
C PHE A 149 -13.15 36.07 -8.10
N ASP A 150 -13.88 35.85 -9.21
CA ASP A 150 -14.49 34.55 -9.52
C ASP A 150 -13.73 33.73 -10.57
N TRP A 151 -13.82 32.41 -10.42
CA TRP A 151 -13.56 31.43 -11.46
C TRP A 151 -14.62 31.48 -12.57
N LYS A 152 -14.18 31.28 -13.81
CA LYS A 152 -15.02 31.33 -15.02
C LYS A 152 -14.80 30.09 -15.87
N ILE A 153 -15.72 29.79 -16.78
CA ILE A 153 -15.55 28.70 -17.75
C ILE A 153 -14.82 29.22 -18.98
N GLY A 154 -13.73 28.55 -19.34
CA GLY A 154 -12.92 28.81 -20.52
C GLY A 154 -12.95 27.62 -21.47
N ARG A 155 -12.75 27.88 -22.77
CA ARG A 155 -12.54 26.83 -23.80
C ARG A 155 -11.19 26.95 -24.51
N SER A 156 -10.57 28.12 -24.43
CA SER A 156 -9.23 28.42 -24.89
C SER A 156 -8.83 29.76 -24.28
N SER A 157 -7.54 29.97 -24.03
CA SER A 157 -7.05 31.26 -23.58
C SER A 157 -7.29 32.37 -24.61
N GLU A 158 -7.81 33.50 -24.14
CA GLU A 158 -8.01 34.71 -24.94
C GLU A 158 -6.69 35.44 -25.27
N LYS A 159 -5.63 35.19 -24.48
CA LYS A 159 -4.34 35.88 -24.59
C LYS A 159 -3.23 34.92 -24.98
N ARG A 160 -2.50 35.28 -26.03
CA ARG A 160 -1.35 34.50 -26.47
C ARG A 160 -0.26 34.54 -25.39
N GLY A 161 0.11 33.36 -24.89
CA GLY A 161 1.18 33.22 -23.89
C GLY A 161 0.71 33.23 -22.43
N THR A 162 -0.60 33.17 -22.18
CA THR A 162 -1.18 32.90 -20.86
C THR A 162 -2.24 31.81 -20.98
N GLY A 163 -2.46 31.04 -19.92
CA GLY A 163 -3.54 30.07 -19.78
C GLY A 163 -3.51 28.87 -20.73
N PRO A 164 -4.43 27.90 -20.53
CA PRO A 164 -4.51 26.72 -21.38
C PRO A 164 -4.98 27.06 -22.78
N SER A 165 -4.32 26.56 -23.83
CA SER A 165 -4.87 26.70 -25.20
C SER A 165 -6.07 25.77 -25.46
N ARG A 166 -6.19 24.70 -24.67
CA ARG A 166 -7.21 23.64 -24.74
C ARG A 166 -7.49 23.12 -23.33
N ASP A 167 -8.67 22.53 -23.14
CA ASP A 167 -9.02 21.74 -21.96
C ASP A 167 -8.11 20.51 -21.80
N GLN A 168 -8.17 19.87 -20.63
CA GLN A 168 -7.31 18.76 -20.28
C GLN A 168 -7.54 17.55 -21.19
N ALA A 169 -8.80 17.18 -21.44
CA ALA A 169 -9.13 16.02 -22.27
C ALA A 169 -8.62 16.22 -23.71
N SER A 170 -8.82 17.41 -24.28
CA SER A 170 -8.31 17.75 -25.61
C SER A 170 -6.79 17.92 -25.70
N SER A 171 -6.09 18.10 -24.58
CA SER A 171 -4.63 18.14 -24.56
C SER A 171 -3.99 16.76 -24.76
N LEU A 172 -4.70 15.69 -24.38
CA LEU A 172 -4.24 14.31 -24.52
C LEU A 172 -4.54 13.71 -25.90
N ILE A 173 -5.55 14.22 -26.61
CA ILE A 173 -6.04 13.65 -27.87
C ILE A 173 -6.24 14.76 -28.91
N THR A 174 -5.44 14.72 -30.00
CA THR A 174 -5.37 15.78 -31.03
C THR A 174 -6.65 16.03 -31.84
N ARG A 175 -7.68 15.18 -31.71
CA ARG A 175 -8.95 15.29 -32.45
C ARG A 175 -10.08 15.92 -31.63
N ILE A 176 -9.90 16.13 -30.33
CA ILE A 176 -10.91 16.76 -29.48
C ILE A 176 -10.74 18.28 -29.56
N THR A 177 -11.84 18.98 -29.81
CA THR A 177 -11.90 20.45 -29.88
C THR A 177 -13.05 21.03 -29.05
N THR A 178 -13.72 20.18 -28.27
CA THR A 178 -14.92 20.50 -27.51
C THR A 178 -14.74 20.03 -26.08
N GLY A 179 -14.80 20.96 -25.15
CA GLY A 179 -14.60 20.76 -23.72
C GLY A 179 -14.54 22.13 -23.05
N GLY A 180 -14.43 22.16 -21.73
CA GLY A 180 -14.30 23.39 -20.96
C GLY A 180 -13.47 23.14 -19.71
N TYR A 181 -12.92 24.22 -19.15
CA TYR A 181 -12.16 24.17 -17.91
C TYR A 181 -12.52 25.40 -17.07
N ALA A 182 -12.42 25.27 -15.75
CA ALA A 182 -12.50 26.42 -14.87
C ALA A 182 -11.19 27.22 -14.96
N TYR A 183 -11.26 28.54 -15.05
CA TYR A 183 -10.07 29.38 -15.08
C TYR A 183 -10.23 30.70 -14.35
N VAL A 184 -9.08 31.23 -13.97
CA VAL A 184 -8.90 32.57 -13.44
C VAL A 184 -7.74 33.25 -14.16
N ASP A 185 -7.87 34.55 -14.41
CA ASP A 185 -6.84 35.34 -15.08
C ASP A 185 -6.35 36.46 -14.16
N SER A 186 -5.05 36.75 -14.23
CA SER A 186 -4.43 37.81 -13.42
C SER A 186 -4.65 39.22 -13.98
N SER A 187 -5.51 39.41 -14.99
CA SER A 187 -5.56 40.69 -15.71
C SER A 187 -6.39 41.76 -15.02
N TYR A 188 -6.23 43.01 -15.46
CA TYR A 188 -6.90 44.16 -14.85
C TYR A 188 -8.40 43.89 -14.64
N PRO A 189 -8.98 44.13 -13.44
CA PRO A 189 -8.45 44.98 -12.36
C PRO A 189 -7.64 44.26 -11.27
N ARG A 190 -7.20 43.02 -11.49
CA ARG A 190 -6.51 42.21 -10.47
C ARG A 190 -5.22 42.83 -9.95
N GLN A 191 -4.98 42.71 -8.65
CA GLN A 191 -3.78 43.16 -7.95
C GLN A 191 -2.99 42.00 -7.35
N PRO A 192 -1.67 42.16 -7.08
CA PRO A 192 -0.90 41.14 -6.38
C PRO A 192 -1.52 40.83 -5.01
N GLY A 193 -1.76 39.54 -4.74
CA GLY A 193 -2.39 39.09 -3.50
C GLY A 193 -3.89 38.85 -3.61
N ASP A 194 -4.56 39.32 -4.67
CA ASP A 194 -5.97 39.00 -4.91
C ASP A 194 -6.15 37.47 -5.00
N VAL A 195 -7.23 36.95 -4.42
CA VAL A 195 -7.57 35.53 -4.43
C VAL A 195 -8.95 35.25 -5.03
N ALA A 196 -9.11 34.05 -5.59
CA ALA A 196 -10.37 33.52 -6.10
C ALA A 196 -10.63 32.14 -5.51
N TRP A 197 -11.82 31.90 -4.97
CA TRP A 197 -12.21 30.67 -4.28
C TRP A 197 -13.29 29.92 -5.06
N LEU A 198 -12.97 28.69 -5.47
CA LEU A 198 -13.97 27.74 -5.98
C LEU A 198 -14.25 26.70 -4.89
N VAL A 199 -15.49 26.68 -4.41
CA VAL A 199 -15.90 25.93 -3.22
C VAL A 199 -16.78 24.75 -3.60
N SER A 200 -16.47 23.56 -3.08
CA SER A 200 -17.29 22.35 -3.25
C SER A 200 -18.61 22.45 -2.50
N ALA A 201 -19.58 21.59 -2.83
CA ALA A 201 -20.66 21.32 -1.89
C ALA A 201 -20.12 20.63 -0.63
N THR A 202 -20.93 20.58 0.42
CA THR A 202 -20.58 19.92 1.68
C THR A 202 -20.28 18.43 1.47
N LEU A 203 -19.15 18.00 2.01
CA LEU A 203 -18.72 16.61 2.09
C LEU A 203 -18.95 16.07 3.51
N GLU A 204 -19.43 14.84 3.57
CA GLU A 204 -19.66 14.11 4.82
C GLU A 204 -18.35 13.71 5.52
N PRO A 205 -18.37 13.49 6.85
CA PRO A 205 -17.25 12.91 7.57
C PRO A 205 -16.78 11.59 6.95
N THR A 206 -15.47 11.45 6.80
CA THR A 206 -14.85 10.27 6.19
C THR A 206 -14.45 9.24 7.24
N THR A 207 -14.90 7.99 7.10
CA THR A 207 -14.40 6.85 7.88
C THR A 207 -13.15 6.22 7.27
N GLU A 208 -12.97 6.39 5.95
CA GLU A 208 -11.80 5.99 5.17
C GLU A 208 -11.41 7.20 4.30
N PRO A 209 -10.12 7.43 4.04
CA PRO A 209 -9.67 8.58 3.26
C PRO A 209 -10.21 8.54 1.82
N LEU A 210 -10.31 9.72 1.20
CA LEU A 210 -10.54 9.90 -0.22
C LEU A 210 -9.29 10.44 -0.88
N CYS A 211 -9.03 10.04 -2.12
CA CYS A 211 -8.02 10.63 -2.97
C CYS A 211 -8.71 11.59 -3.94
N LEU A 212 -8.44 12.88 -3.76
CA LEU A 212 -8.87 13.94 -4.67
C LEU A 212 -7.91 13.99 -5.85
N HIS A 213 -8.43 13.84 -7.06
CA HIS A 213 -7.70 14.00 -8.33
C HIS A 213 -8.18 15.24 -9.05
N PHE A 214 -7.26 16.00 -9.64
CA PHE A 214 -7.58 17.19 -10.40
C PHE A 214 -6.43 17.57 -11.32
N TRP A 215 -6.69 18.48 -12.25
CA TRP A 215 -5.72 18.90 -13.24
C TRP A 215 -5.49 20.39 -13.19
N ILE A 216 -4.23 20.81 -13.23
CA ILE A 216 -3.84 22.22 -13.18
C ILE A 216 -2.99 22.60 -14.38
N ASN A 217 -3.24 23.77 -14.95
CA ASN A 217 -2.37 24.41 -15.92
C ASN A 217 -2.12 25.86 -15.48
N MET A 218 -0.86 26.22 -15.24
CA MET A 218 -0.46 27.56 -14.80
C MET A 218 0.40 28.27 -15.86
N HIS A 219 -0.05 28.26 -17.12
CA HIS A 219 0.68 28.89 -18.21
C HIS A 219 0.73 30.42 -18.07
N GLY A 220 1.95 30.95 -17.97
CA GLY A 220 2.23 32.39 -17.89
C GLY A 220 3.01 32.79 -16.63
N GLY A 221 3.30 34.09 -16.54
CA GLY A 221 4.07 34.71 -15.48
C GLY A 221 3.24 35.29 -14.31
N GLY A 222 1.93 35.41 -14.44
CA GLY A 222 1.13 36.30 -13.59
C GLY A 222 0.50 35.70 -12.34
N MET A 223 0.47 34.38 -12.24
CA MET A 223 -0.19 33.71 -11.10
C MET A 223 0.80 33.46 -9.95
N GLY A 224 0.29 33.57 -8.73
CA GLY A 224 1.05 33.36 -7.49
C GLY A 224 1.13 31.89 -7.14
N SER A 225 0.06 31.37 -6.54
CA SER A 225 -0.08 29.97 -6.14
C SER A 225 -1.50 29.46 -6.31
N VAL A 226 -1.64 28.15 -6.48
CA VAL A 226 -2.91 27.43 -6.33
C VAL A 226 -2.83 26.60 -5.04
N ARG A 227 -3.92 26.57 -4.28
CA ARG A 227 -4.05 25.81 -3.04
C ARG A 227 -5.31 24.97 -3.03
N VAL A 228 -5.23 23.84 -2.33
CA VAL A 228 -6.40 23.09 -1.89
C VAL A 228 -6.51 23.26 -0.38
N LEU A 229 -7.61 23.85 0.07
CA LEU A 229 -7.93 24.04 1.48
C LEU A 229 -9.09 23.10 1.87
N GLN A 230 -9.01 22.55 3.07
CA GLN A 230 -10.11 21.84 3.73
C GLN A 230 -10.69 22.74 4.82
N MET A 231 -11.96 23.10 4.68
CA MET A 231 -12.66 23.99 5.60
C MET A 231 -13.73 23.20 6.38
N PRO A 232 -13.56 22.99 7.69
CA PRO A 232 -14.58 22.38 8.54
C PRO A 232 -15.81 23.30 8.64
N LEU A 233 -17.02 22.75 8.58
CA LEU A 233 -18.24 23.56 8.69
C LEU A 233 -18.48 24.12 10.09
N ASN A 234 -18.04 23.43 11.14
CA ASN A 234 -18.21 23.86 12.52
C ASN A 234 -17.19 24.94 12.95
N SER A 235 -16.03 25.00 12.27
CA SER A 235 -14.95 25.94 12.55
C SER A 235 -14.33 26.49 11.25
N PRO A 236 -15.06 27.30 10.46
CA PRO A 236 -14.58 27.76 9.15
C PRO A 236 -13.28 28.57 9.20
N VAL A 237 -12.99 29.19 10.35
CA VAL A 237 -11.77 30.00 10.60
C VAL A 237 -10.50 29.13 10.68
N GLU A 238 -10.64 27.82 10.84
CA GLU A 238 -9.52 26.86 10.98
C GLU A 238 -9.26 26.07 9.68
N SER A 239 -9.44 26.69 8.51
CA SER A 239 -9.17 26.03 7.23
C SER A 239 -7.74 25.48 7.17
N LYS A 240 -7.61 24.19 6.85
CA LYS A 240 -6.32 23.50 6.74
C LYS A 240 -5.86 23.47 5.29
N GLU A 241 -4.62 23.88 5.04
CA GLU A 241 -4.00 23.71 3.72
C GLU A 241 -3.58 22.26 3.52
N LEU A 242 -4.11 21.61 2.49
CA LEU A 242 -3.77 20.23 2.13
C LEU A 242 -2.76 20.14 1.01
N TRP A 243 -2.73 21.12 0.11
CA TRP A 243 -1.92 21.09 -1.12
C TRP A 243 -1.61 22.51 -1.58
N ARG A 244 -0.41 22.77 -2.09
CA ARG A 244 -0.03 24.07 -2.66
C ARG A 244 0.95 23.94 -3.81
N LEU A 245 0.59 24.42 -4.99
CA LEU A 245 1.54 24.64 -6.09
C LEU A 245 1.86 26.12 -6.24
N TRP A 246 3.16 26.44 -6.24
CA TRP A 246 3.66 27.80 -6.48
C TRP A 246 4.36 27.86 -7.83
N LYS A 247 4.33 29.03 -8.48
CA LYS A 247 4.82 29.23 -9.85
C LYS A 247 6.24 28.70 -10.12
N GLY A 248 7.18 28.82 -9.19
CA GLY A 248 8.56 28.35 -9.45
C GLY A 248 8.75 26.83 -9.36
N ALA A 249 7.68 26.08 -9.06
CA ALA A 249 7.63 24.63 -9.17
C ALA A 249 7.08 24.14 -10.53
N SER A 250 6.40 25.00 -11.31
CA SER A 250 5.85 24.65 -12.64
C SER A 250 6.53 25.43 -13.75
N TRP A 251 7.02 24.74 -14.76
CA TRP A 251 7.64 25.36 -15.93
C TRP A 251 6.53 26.05 -16.73
N GLY A 252 6.71 27.33 -17.07
CA GLY A 252 5.69 28.21 -17.67
C GLY A 252 5.30 27.85 -19.10
N THR A 253 4.98 26.58 -19.35
CA THR A 253 4.51 26.02 -20.61
C THR A 253 3.01 25.78 -20.55
N ASP A 254 2.38 25.75 -21.72
CA ASP A 254 0.98 25.37 -21.86
C ASP A 254 0.86 23.84 -21.73
N THR A 255 0.76 23.35 -20.50
CA THR A 255 0.70 21.92 -20.18
C THR A 255 -0.18 21.70 -18.96
N TRP A 256 -1.06 20.71 -19.04
CA TRP A 256 -1.85 20.24 -17.92
C TRP A 256 -1.03 19.28 -17.06
N TYR A 257 -1.09 19.46 -15.75
CA TYR A 257 -0.38 18.64 -14.78
C TYR A 257 -1.38 17.89 -13.90
N PRO A 258 -1.21 16.56 -13.73
CA PRO A 258 -2.08 15.79 -12.87
C PRO A 258 -1.68 16.07 -11.43
N CYS A 259 -2.69 16.29 -10.60
CA CYS A 259 -2.53 16.61 -9.20
C CYS A 259 -3.40 15.64 -8.40
N GLN A 260 -2.89 15.20 -7.26
CA GLN A 260 -3.66 14.38 -6.35
C GLN A 260 -3.36 14.74 -4.90
N GLN A 261 -4.33 14.55 -4.02
CA GLN A 261 -4.22 14.87 -2.60
C GLN A 261 -5.14 13.97 -1.77
N THR A 262 -4.62 13.39 -0.69
CA THR A 262 -5.46 12.72 0.30
C THR A 262 -6.32 13.73 1.06
N VAL A 263 -7.62 13.44 1.15
CA VAL A 263 -8.63 14.20 1.87
C VAL A 263 -9.25 13.31 2.94
N ALA A 264 -9.30 13.80 4.18
CA ALA A 264 -9.85 13.09 5.31
C ALA A 264 -10.31 14.06 6.40
N SER A 265 -11.51 13.85 6.94
CA SER A 265 -12.11 14.65 7.99
C SER A 265 -13.04 13.82 8.87
N THR A 266 -13.02 14.08 10.18
CA THR A 266 -14.01 13.50 11.13
C THR A 266 -15.27 14.34 11.27
N GLU A 267 -15.34 15.48 10.60
CA GLU A 267 -16.46 16.42 10.60
C GLU A 267 -16.86 16.77 9.16
N GLU A 268 -18.07 17.27 8.95
CA GLU A 268 -18.50 17.81 7.66
C GLU A 268 -17.57 18.97 7.23
N PHE A 269 -17.23 18.99 5.95
CA PHE A 269 -16.24 19.92 5.44
C PHE A 269 -16.49 20.28 3.98
N GLN A 270 -15.81 21.31 3.51
CA GLN A 270 -15.76 21.69 2.10
C GLN A 270 -14.30 21.72 1.63
N ILE A 271 -14.12 21.45 0.33
CA ILE A 271 -12.86 21.65 -0.37
C ILE A 271 -12.90 22.98 -1.11
N ILE A 272 -11.83 23.75 -1.01
CA ILE A 272 -11.68 25.04 -1.68
C ILE A 272 -10.44 24.98 -2.58
N PHE A 273 -10.63 25.24 -3.86
CA PHE A 273 -9.54 25.60 -4.75
C PHE A 273 -9.35 27.11 -4.70
N GLU A 274 -8.26 27.55 -4.09
CA GLU A 274 -7.87 28.95 -4.06
C GLU A 274 -6.77 29.21 -5.10
N ALA A 275 -6.95 30.21 -5.96
CA ALA A 275 -5.90 30.73 -6.83
C ALA A 275 -5.56 32.17 -6.46
N SER A 276 -4.27 32.49 -6.34
CA SER A 276 -3.79 33.83 -6.01
C SER A 276 -3.07 34.51 -7.18
N VAL A 277 -3.22 35.83 -7.27
CA VAL A 277 -2.55 36.67 -8.27
C VAL A 277 -1.16 37.05 -7.77
N GLY A 278 -0.15 36.81 -8.61
CA GLY A 278 1.25 37.18 -8.33
C GLY A 278 1.64 38.48 -9.03
N VAL A 279 1.68 38.45 -10.36
CA VAL A 279 1.99 39.60 -11.23
C VAL A 279 0.78 39.88 -12.14
N PRO A 280 0.15 41.05 -12.04
CA PRO A 280 -1.03 41.37 -12.84
C PRO A 280 -0.79 41.28 -14.36
N GLY A 281 -1.78 40.73 -15.06
CA GLY A 281 -1.88 40.71 -16.52
C GLY A 281 -1.00 39.69 -17.24
N ALA A 282 -0.27 38.87 -16.51
CA ALA A 282 0.80 38.05 -17.08
C ALA A 282 0.55 36.54 -17.02
N GLY A 283 -0.61 36.04 -16.59
CA GLY A 283 -0.86 34.59 -16.51
C GLY A 283 -2.27 34.22 -16.08
N ASP A 284 -2.65 32.98 -16.36
CA ASP A 284 -3.94 32.40 -16.02
C ASP A 284 -3.72 31.04 -15.33
N VAL A 285 -4.67 30.60 -14.50
CA VAL A 285 -4.74 29.22 -13.99
C VAL A 285 -5.95 28.55 -14.61
N GLY A 286 -5.75 27.38 -15.21
CA GLY A 286 -6.80 26.42 -15.53
C GLY A 286 -6.87 25.33 -14.47
N LEU A 287 -8.10 24.94 -14.11
CA LEU A 287 -8.46 23.80 -13.29
C LEU A 287 -9.43 22.93 -14.10
N ASP A 288 -9.18 21.63 -14.14
CA ASP A 288 -9.99 20.70 -14.91
C ASP A 288 -10.10 19.32 -14.24
N THR A 289 -11.11 18.54 -14.65
CA THR A 289 -11.36 17.14 -14.26
C THR A 289 -11.12 16.86 -12.77
N ILE A 290 -11.99 17.38 -11.91
CA ILE A 290 -12.02 17.03 -10.48
C ILE A 290 -12.72 15.69 -10.32
N SER A 291 -12.10 14.77 -9.58
CA SER A 291 -12.73 13.50 -9.21
C SER A 291 -12.24 12.98 -7.85
N PHE A 292 -13.03 12.09 -7.25
CA PHE A 292 -12.69 11.44 -5.99
C PHE A 292 -12.64 9.92 -6.13
N SER A 293 -11.53 9.31 -5.73
CA SER A 293 -11.43 7.86 -5.55
C SER A 293 -11.33 7.49 -4.07
N ARG A 294 -11.69 6.25 -3.72
CA ARG A 294 -11.56 5.75 -2.35
C ARG A 294 -10.09 5.44 -2.04
N GLY A 295 -9.69 5.66 -0.78
CA GLY A 295 -8.34 5.39 -0.30
C GLY A 295 -7.46 6.64 -0.28
N ALA A 296 -6.31 6.53 0.36
CA ALA A 296 -5.31 7.59 0.39
C ALA A 296 -4.39 7.50 -0.84
N CYS A 297 -3.85 8.64 -1.22
CA CYS A 297 -2.85 8.78 -2.27
C CYS A 297 -1.76 9.80 -1.89
N PRO A 298 -0.52 9.60 -2.34
CA PRO A 298 0.55 10.55 -2.09
C PRO A 298 0.27 11.88 -2.80
N SER A 299 0.63 12.99 -2.20
CA SER A 299 0.53 14.31 -2.81
C SER A 299 1.26 14.38 -4.17
N LEU A 300 0.59 14.81 -5.24
CA LEU A 300 1.21 15.10 -6.54
C LEU A 300 0.94 16.54 -7.00
N PRO A 301 1.94 17.22 -7.62
CA PRO A 301 3.36 16.80 -7.75
C PRO A 301 4.07 16.81 -6.38
N LEU A 302 5.24 16.20 -6.24
CA LEU A 302 5.95 16.13 -4.95
C LEU A 302 6.15 17.51 -4.28
N SER A 303 6.35 18.55 -5.08
CA SER A 303 6.53 19.94 -4.62
C SER A 303 5.26 20.57 -4.02
N SER A 304 4.11 19.92 -4.12
CA SER A 304 2.84 20.44 -3.66
C SER A 304 2.43 20.02 -2.24
N SER A 305 3.07 18.98 -1.70
CA SER A 305 2.74 18.51 -0.36
C SER A 305 3.15 19.56 0.68
N PRO A 306 2.22 20.06 1.51
CA PRO A 306 2.56 20.89 2.67
C PRO A 306 3.10 20.03 3.83
N GLY A 307 2.93 18.70 3.73
CA GLY A 307 3.32 17.71 4.71
C GLY A 307 4.67 17.06 4.41
N TRP A 308 5.05 16.15 5.30
CA TRP A 308 6.27 15.36 5.22
C TRP A 308 5.90 13.89 5.01
N GLY A 309 6.69 13.16 4.23
CA GLY A 309 6.63 11.70 4.15
C GLY A 309 5.88 11.11 2.96
N ASP A 310 4.95 11.84 2.34
CA ASP A 310 4.31 11.38 1.09
C ASP A 310 5.37 11.15 0.00
N CYS A 311 5.25 10.05 -0.76
CA CYS A 311 6.19 9.77 -1.84
C CYS A 311 5.66 8.78 -2.88
N THR A 312 5.65 9.21 -4.14
CA THR A 312 5.43 8.37 -5.35
C THR A 312 6.73 7.88 -5.98
N PHE A 313 7.89 8.31 -5.49
CA PHE A 313 9.22 8.00 -6.03
C PHE A 313 9.49 8.36 -7.51
N LEU A 314 8.57 9.06 -8.18
CA LEU A 314 8.71 9.48 -9.57
C LEU A 314 9.99 10.32 -9.79
N ASP A 315 10.14 11.39 -9.02
CA ASP A 315 11.26 12.33 -9.15
C ASP A 315 12.50 11.90 -8.35
N ASP A 316 12.33 11.65 -7.05
CA ASP A 316 13.41 11.33 -6.11
C ASP A 316 12.94 10.40 -4.97
N THR A 317 13.53 10.51 -3.77
CA THR A 317 13.13 9.72 -2.60
C THR A 317 12.31 10.51 -1.59
N CYS A 318 11.81 11.70 -1.92
CA CYS A 318 10.95 12.53 -1.08
C CYS A 318 11.53 12.76 0.34
N SER A 319 12.84 13.01 0.41
CA SER A 319 13.63 13.11 1.65
C SER A 319 13.70 11.84 2.51
N TRP A 320 13.12 10.72 2.07
CA TRP A 320 13.39 9.42 2.68
C TRP A 320 14.85 9.04 2.50
N GLN A 321 15.47 8.64 3.59
CA GLN A 321 16.86 8.26 3.64
C GLN A 321 16.99 6.82 3.15
N VAL A 322 17.78 6.65 2.09
CA VAL A 322 18.22 5.34 1.61
C VAL A 322 19.64 5.12 2.13
N PRO A 323 19.92 4.02 2.87
CA PRO A 323 21.25 3.75 3.39
C PRO A 323 22.27 3.74 2.25
N SER A 324 23.36 4.49 2.42
CA SER A 324 24.48 4.52 1.48
C SER A 324 25.22 3.20 1.53
N ILE A 325 24.76 2.21 0.79
CA ILE A 325 25.52 0.98 0.57
C ILE A 325 26.69 1.38 -0.33
N THR A 326 27.90 1.27 0.20
CA THR A 326 29.15 1.75 -0.41
C THR A 326 29.28 1.37 -1.89
N SER A 327 29.46 2.41 -2.70
CA SER A 327 29.87 2.51 -4.11
C SER A 327 30.60 1.31 -4.74
N SER A 328 29.85 0.30 -5.19
CA SER A 328 30.27 -0.54 -6.32
C SER A 328 29.01 -0.82 -7.13
N TYR A 329 29.09 -0.56 -8.44
CA TYR A 329 28.01 -0.71 -9.43
C TYR A 329 27.37 -2.11 -9.50
N ASP A 330 27.83 -3.08 -8.70
CA ASP A 330 27.55 -4.49 -8.93
C ASP A 330 26.27 -5.04 -8.28
N CYS A 331 25.62 -4.33 -7.34
CA CYS A 331 24.24 -4.60 -6.88
C CYS A 331 23.97 -3.86 -5.55
N ASN A 332 22.96 -2.99 -5.52
CA ASN A 332 22.46 -2.36 -4.29
C ASN A 332 21.28 -3.17 -3.74
N PHE A 333 21.25 -3.39 -2.42
CA PHE A 333 20.13 -4.07 -1.78
C PHE A 333 18.85 -3.23 -1.82
N LEU A 334 18.93 -1.93 -1.55
CA LEU A 334 17.80 -1.00 -1.66
C LEU A 334 18.09 0.06 -2.73
N SER A 335 17.19 0.24 -3.69
CA SER A 335 17.38 1.19 -4.79
C SER A 335 16.05 1.63 -5.42
N ARG A 336 16.00 2.85 -5.96
CA ARG A 336 14.89 3.32 -6.79
C ARG A 336 15.00 2.72 -8.19
N VAL A 337 13.92 2.12 -8.69
CA VAL A 337 13.92 1.41 -9.98
C VAL A 337 12.67 1.74 -10.79
N ALA A 338 12.79 1.62 -12.11
CA ALA A 338 11.69 1.62 -13.05
C ALA A 338 11.24 0.20 -13.39
N GLY A 339 9.99 0.09 -13.87
CA GLY A 339 9.50 -1.10 -14.56
C GLY A 339 10.34 -1.47 -15.79
N ASN A 340 10.59 -2.76 -15.98
CA ASN A 340 11.32 -3.29 -17.15
C ASN A 340 11.01 -4.79 -17.32
N LYS A 341 11.75 -5.52 -18.15
CA LYS A 341 11.53 -6.96 -18.37
C LYS A 341 11.61 -7.81 -17.08
N TYR A 342 12.33 -7.38 -16.05
CA TYR A 342 12.56 -8.12 -14.80
C TYR A 342 11.87 -7.50 -13.58
N ASN A 343 11.37 -6.27 -13.71
CA ASN A 343 10.74 -5.50 -12.66
C ASN A 343 9.31 -5.17 -13.11
N PRO A 344 8.27 -5.38 -12.28
CA PRO A 344 6.94 -4.91 -12.65
C PRO A 344 6.95 -3.38 -12.86
N PRO A 345 5.98 -2.85 -13.63
CA PRO A 345 5.65 -1.43 -13.57
C PRO A 345 5.41 -0.98 -12.12
N GLY A 346 5.71 0.29 -11.83
CA GLY A 346 5.30 0.87 -10.54
C GLY A 346 3.77 0.88 -10.39
N HIS A 347 3.34 1.34 -9.22
CA HIS A 347 1.93 1.46 -8.90
C HIS A 347 1.37 2.85 -9.22
N THR A 348 2.18 3.91 -9.20
CA THR A 348 1.71 5.29 -9.41
C THR A 348 0.94 5.44 -10.72
N GLU A 349 -0.37 5.71 -10.63
CA GLU A 349 -1.22 5.91 -11.81
C GLU A 349 -0.89 7.24 -12.49
N SER A 350 -0.06 7.20 -13.55
CA SER A 350 0.20 8.35 -14.41
C SER A 350 -0.42 8.18 -15.79
N VAL A 351 -1.24 9.16 -16.19
CA VAL A 351 -1.87 9.24 -17.52
C VAL A 351 -0.84 9.61 -18.62
N TYR A 352 0.36 10.07 -18.26
CA TYR A 352 1.35 10.63 -19.19
C TYR A 352 2.45 9.68 -19.67
N GLU A 353 2.31 8.37 -19.48
CA GLU A 353 3.37 7.40 -19.83
C GLU A 353 4.73 7.75 -19.18
N ILE A 354 4.71 8.44 -18.03
CA ILE A 354 5.92 8.68 -17.26
C ILE A 354 6.42 7.32 -16.81
N THR A 355 7.72 7.08 -16.92
CA THR A 355 8.32 5.86 -16.39
C THR A 355 8.10 5.84 -14.88
N ASP A 356 7.16 5.01 -14.46
CA ASP A 356 6.81 4.85 -13.06
C ASP A 356 7.96 4.22 -12.28
N MET A 357 8.26 4.80 -11.12
CA MET A 357 9.44 4.53 -10.32
C MET A 357 9.00 4.18 -8.90
N TYR A 358 9.71 3.25 -8.27
CA TYR A 358 9.41 2.82 -6.91
C TYR A 358 10.68 2.32 -6.20
N MET A 359 10.59 2.06 -4.90
CA MET A 359 11.72 1.53 -4.12
C MET A 359 11.74 0.01 -4.14
N LYS A 360 12.89 -0.57 -4.49
CA LYS A 360 13.10 -2.02 -4.57
C LYS A 360 14.16 -2.49 -3.59
N PHE A 361 13.82 -3.53 -2.82
CA PHE A 361 14.76 -4.45 -2.20
C PHE A 361 15.12 -5.57 -3.20
N ASN A 362 16.39 -5.63 -3.60
CA ASN A 362 16.89 -6.60 -4.56
C ASN A 362 17.34 -7.89 -3.87
N LEU A 363 16.51 -8.93 -3.93
CA LEU A 363 16.79 -10.21 -3.27
C LEU A 363 17.84 -11.05 -3.99
N ASN A 364 18.12 -10.74 -5.26
CA ASN A 364 19.15 -11.38 -6.06
C ASN A 364 20.55 -10.79 -5.81
N CYS A 365 20.71 -9.93 -4.79
CA CYS A 365 21.97 -9.30 -4.52
C CYS A 365 22.99 -10.30 -3.96
N TYR A 366 24.03 -10.60 -4.73
CA TYR A 366 25.02 -11.59 -4.33
C TYR A 366 25.84 -11.16 -3.09
N LYS A 367 25.90 -9.85 -2.82
CA LYS A 367 26.62 -9.24 -1.69
C LYS A 367 25.90 -9.40 -0.35
N THR A 368 24.60 -9.63 -0.38
CA THR A 368 23.79 -9.77 0.83
C THR A 368 23.49 -11.24 1.10
N HIS A 369 23.19 -11.55 2.35
CA HIS A 369 22.91 -12.89 2.86
C HIS A 369 21.51 -12.93 3.47
N ALA A 370 20.99 -14.13 3.70
CA ALA A 370 19.72 -14.28 4.41
C ALA A 370 19.78 -13.53 5.75
N ARG A 371 18.66 -12.89 6.10
CA ARG A 371 18.48 -11.98 7.22
C ARG A 371 19.13 -10.60 7.09
N ASP A 372 19.96 -10.32 6.08
CA ASP A 372 20.42 -8.94 5.84
C ASP A 372 19.23 -8.00 5.65
N ARG A 373 19.35 -6.79 6.19
CA ARG A 373 18.27 -5.81 6.22
C ARG A 373 18.71 -4.43 5.76
N ALA A 374 17.78 -3.71 5.14
CA ALA A 374 17.91 -2.30 4.83
C ALA A 374 16.58 -1.63 5.08
N ALA A 375 16.63 -0.35 5.46
CA ALA A 375 15.43 0.41 5.74
C ALA A 375 15.38 1.68 4.88
N LEU A 376 14.19 1.98 4.37
CA LEU A 376 13.83 3.30 3.90
C LEU A 376 13.33 4.09 5.11
N VAL A 377 14.04 5.15 5.50
CA VAL A 377 13.77 5.86 6.76
C VAL A 377 13.20 7.24 6.49
N SER A 378 12.06 7.56 7.10
CA SER A 378 11.37 8.83 6.93
C SER A 378 12.19 10.00 7.52
N PRO A 379 11.87 11.24 7.11
CA PRO A 379 12.16 12.42 7.92
C PRO A 379 11.60 12.30 9.34
N VAL A 380 12.03 13.18 10.24
CA VAL A 380 11.46 13.21 11.61
C VAL A 380 10.01 13.66 11.54
N ILE A 381 9.15 12.89 12.20
CA ILE A 381 7.71 13.06 12.29
C ILE A 381 7.38 13.57 13.69
N THR A 382 6.60 14.64 13.76
CA THR A 382 6.08 15.20 15.00
C THR A 382 4.56 15.33 14.89
N THR A 383 3.83 14.59 15.71
CA THR A 383 2.36 14.53 15.64
C THR A 383 1.74 14.71 17.02
N SER A 384 0.65 15.48 17.09
CA SER A 384 -0.18 15.63 18.28
C SER A 384 -1.33 14.61 18.35
N SER A 385 -1.58 13.90 17.26
CA SER A 385 -2.63 12.88 17.11
C SER A 385 -2.08 11.70 16.32
N ASP A 386 -2.78 10.57 16.42
CA ASP A 386 -2.47 9.38 15.64
C ASP A 386 -2.62 9.68 14.14
N LEU A 387 -1.75 9.09 13.33
CA LEU A 387 -1.82 9.14 11.87
C LEU A 387 -2.01 7.74 11.32
N CYS A 388 -2.53 7.63 10.10
CA CYS A 388 -2.37 6.42 9.32
C CYS A 388 -1.25 6.61 8.29
N LEU A 389 -0.43 5.57 8.17
CA LEU A 389 0.49 5.37 7.06
C LEU A 389 -0.13 4.35 6.11
N SER A 390 -0.22 4.69 4.83
CA SER A 390 -0.52 3.74 3.75
C SER A 390 0.58 3.70 2.70
N PHE A 391 0.76 2.55 2.08
CA PHE A 391 1.72 2.33 1.00
C PHE A 391 1.35 1.09 0.20
N TRP A 392 1.95 0.92 -0.96
CA TRP A 392 1.79 -0.27 -1.79
C TRP A 392 3.02 -1.16 -1.68
N VAL A 393 2.81 -2.47 -1.53
CA VAL A 393 3.87 -3.46 -1.43
C VAL A 393 3.75 -4.52 -2.53
N PHE A 394 4.88 -4.91 -3.10
CA PHE A 394 4.96 -5.98 -4.09
C PHE A 394 6.05 -6.98 -3.68
N MET A 395 5.73 -8.21 -3.32
CA MET A 395 6.73 -9.24 -3.03
C MET A 395 6.62 -10.36 -4.07
N TYR A 396 7.74 -10.71 -4.71
CA TYR A 396 7.76 -11.64 -5.83
C TYR A 396 9.08 -12.38 -5.98
N THR A 397 9.01 -13.67 -6.34
CA THR A 397 10.14 -14.41 -6.94
C THR A 397 9.75 -15.05 -8.27
N ASN A 398 10.70 -15.11 -9.21
CA ASN A 398 10.51 -15.81 -10.48
C ASN A 398 10.67 -17.35 -10.36
N ILE A 399 10.98 -17.87 -9.17
CA ILE A 399 11.16 -19.29 -8.90
C ILE A 399 9.89 -19.83 -8.24
N ALA A 400 9.05 -20.51 -9.03
CA ALA A 400 7.75 -21.00 -8.55
C ALA A 400 7.83 -22.00 -7.38
N SER A 401 8.97 -22.66 -7.17
CA SER A 401 9.17 -23.58 -6.04
C SER A 401 9.69 -22.90 -4.77
N GLN A 402 9.97 -21.59 -4.81
CA GLN A 402 10.52 -20.85 -3.67
C GLN A 402 9.42 -20.02 -3.03
N ILE A 403 9.15 -20.31 -1.77
CA ILE A 403 8.12 -19.63 -0.98
C ILE A 403 8.71 -18.57 -0.05
N HIS A 404 10.00 -18.71 0.32
CA HIS A 404 10.70 -17.78 1.21
C HIS A 404 11.36 -16.65 0.41
N VAL A 405 10.70 -15.50 0.37
CA VAL A 405 11.15 -14.29 -0.33
C VAL A 405 11.83 -13.32 0.63
N GLY A 406 11.41 -13.34 1.90
CA GLY A 406 11.86 -12.41 2.92
C GLY A 406 10.68 -11.78 3.65
N ALA A 407 10.96 -10.69 4.37
CA ALA A 407 9.94 -9.95 5.09
C ALA A 407 10.06 -8.45 4.83
N LEU A 408 8.94 -7.75 4.96
CA LEU A 408 8.87 -6.31 5.02
C LEU A 408 8.23 -5.92 6.36
N ARG A 409 8.80 -4.95 7.07
CA ARG A 409 8.21 -4.46 8.32
C ARG A 409 8.22 -2.94 8.42
N VAL A 410 7.23 -2.39 9.10
CA VAL A 410 7.18 -0.98 9.49
C VAL A 410 7.60 -0.87 10.94
N VAL A 411 8.67 -0.12 11.19
CA VAL A 411 9.27 0.07 12.51
C VAL A 411 9.17 1.55 12.89
N LEU A 412 8.56 1.81 14.04
CA LEU A 412 8.58 3.10 14.70
C LEU A 412 9.89 3.24 15.48
N GLN A 413 10.72 4.19 15.07
CA GLN A 413 11.98 4.51 15.71
C GLN A 413 11.80 5.71 16.63
N SER A 414 11.98 5.49 17.93
CA SER A 414 11.96 6.54 18.97
C SER A 414 13.31 6.62 19.68
N THR A 415 13.49 7.60 20.58
CA THR A 415 14.71 7.71 21.40
C THR A 415 14.84 6.60 22.44
N GLU A 416 13.72 5.98 22.84
CA GLU A 416 13.70 4.97 23.90
C GLU A 416 13.85 3.55 23.33
N LYS A 417 13.03 3.23 22.32
CA LYS A 417 12.96 1.88 21.72
C LYS A 417 12.41 1.92 20.30
N ASN A 418 12.82 0.94 19.50
CA ASN A 418 12.21 0.63 18.20
C ASN A 418 11.06 -0.37 18.38
N THR A 419 9.90 -0.06 17.80
CA THR A 419 8.69 -0.90 17.89
C THR A 419 8.22 -1.28 16.50
N THR A 420 8.03 -2.57 16.23
CA THR A 420 7.43 -3.02 14.98
C THR A 420 5.91 -2.88 15.05
N LEU A 421 5.32 -2.16 14.09
CA LEU A 421 3.88 -1.91 14.03
C LEU A 421 3.17 -2.81 13.00
N TRP A 422 3.92 -3.28 12.01
CA TRP A 422 3.41 -4.04 10.87
C TRP A 422 4.53 -4.95 10.34
N ARG A 423 4.24 -6.19 9.99
CA ARG A 423 5.21 -7.11 9.36
C ARG A 423 4.51 -8.08 8.41
N LEU A 424 4.89 -8.03 7.13
CA LEU A 424 4.44 -8.96 6.10
C LEU A 424 5.60 -9.86 5.69
N GLN A 425 5.40 -11.17 5.73
CA GLN A 425 6.46 -12.14 5.44
C GLN A 425 6.02 -13.16 4.41
N ASN A 426 6.88 -13.39 3.42
CA ASN A 426 6.71 -14.41 2.38
C ASN A 426 5.36 -14.35 1.63
N GLN A 427 4.70 -13.18 1.62
CA GLN A 427 3.41 -12.98 0.97
C GLN A 427 3.61 -12.64 -0.50
N GLN A 428 3.70 -13.65 -1.35
CA GLN A 428 3.88 -13.44 -2.78
C GLN A 428 2.55 -13.16 -3.48
N HIS A 429 2.55 -12.15 -4.34
CA HIS A 429 1.40 -11.79 -5.17
C HIS A 429 1.87 -11.34 -6.56
N ALA A 430 1.03 -11.45 -7.59
CA ALA A 430 1.35 -10.95 -8.94
C ALA A 430 1.01 -9.48 -9.15
N GLY A 431 0.49 -8.80 -8.13
CA GLY A 431 0.16 -7.38 -8.16
C GLY A 431 0.58 -6.68 -6.88
N TRP A 432 0.57 -5.35 -6.94
CA TRP A 432 0.77 -4.51 -5.77
C TRP A 432 -0.38 -4.73 -4.78
N THR A 433 -0.03 -4.82 -3.50
CA THR A 433 -0.97 -5.01 -2.39
C THR A 433 -1.02 -3.75 -1.55
N TYR A 434 -2.22 -3.27 -1.24
CA TYR A 434 -2.41 -2.11 -0.37
C TYR A 434 -2.08 -2.48 1.08
N ALA A 435 -1.18 -1.71 1.70
CA ALA A 435 -0.81 -1.86 3.09
C ALA A 435 -1.11 -0.56 3.85
N GLN A 436 -1.57 -0.70 5.09
CA GLN A 436 -1.71 0.45 5.98
C GLN A 436 -1.56 0.07 7.45
N VAL A 437 -1.08 1.01 8.26
CA VAL A 437 -0.89 0.85 9.70
C VAL A 437 -1.01 2.20 10.42
N SER A 438 -1.59 2.19 11.61
CA SER A 438 -1.67 3.38 12.46
C SER A 438 -0.33 3.68 13.14
N ILE A 439 0.08 4.93 13.07
CA ILE A 439 1.26 5.51 13.73
C ILE A 439 0.76 6.29 14.96
N PRO A 440 1.13 5.88 16.18
CA PRO A 440 0.65 6.52 17.39
C PRO A 440 1.20 7.95 17.53
N ALA A 441 0.42 8.83 18.17
CA ALA A 441 0.81 10.19 18.49
C ALA A 441 2.14 10.21 19.27
N ALA A 442 3.12 10.96 18.76
CA ALA A 442 4.44 11.04 19.37
C ALA A 442 5.14 12.37 19.12
N SER A 443 5.91 12.83 20.11
CA SER A 443 6.57 14.14 20.07
C SER A 443 7.72 14.23 19.06
N SER A 444 8.37 13.10 18.72
CA SER A 444 9.43 13.02 17.70
C SER A 444 9.78 11.56 17.42
N VAL A 445 9.43 11.08 16.22
CA VAL A 445 9.68 9.70 15.78
C VAL A 445 10.12 9.66 14.32
N ARG A 446 10.68 8.53 13.89
CA ARG A 446 10.85 8.21 12.47
C ARG A 446 10.13 6.91 12.17
N VAL A 447 9.63 6.78 10.95
CA VAL A 447 9.14 5.52 10.42
C VAL A 447 10.22 4.93 9.53
N ALA A 448 10.56 3.66 9.78
CA ALA A 448 11.46 2.89 8.94
C ALA A 448 10.70 1.73 8.30
N ILE A 449 10.65 1.69 6.96
CA ILE A 449 10.15 0.54 6.23
C ILE A 449 11.35 -0.33 5.87
N GLU A 450 11.46 -1.47 6.56
CA GLU A 450 12.64 -2.33 6.54
C GLU A 450 12.36 -3.63 5.80
N GLY A 451 13.13 -3.87 4.73
CA GLY A 451 13.15 -5.13 4.00
C GLY A 451 14.22 -6.05 4.58
N ILE A 452 13.84 -7.30 4.84
CA ILE A 452 14.69 -8.38 5.34
C ILE A 452 14.79 -9.42 4.25
N GLN A 453 16.02 -9.77 3.86
CA GLN A 453 16.26 -10.73 2.80
C GLN A 453 15.96 -12.15 3.29
N GLY A 454 15.18 -12.90 2.50
CA GLY A 454 15.05 -14.35 2.67
C GLY A 454 16.29 -15.12 2.20
N PRO A 455 16.17 -16.44 1.93
CA PRO A 455 17.23 -17.18 1.27
C PRO A 455 17.51 -16.58 -0.11
N LYS A 456 18.72 -16.75 -0.64
CA LYS A 456 19.13 -16.15 -1.93
C LYS A 456 18.21 -16.64 -3.05
N VAL A 457 17.22 -15.82 -3.40
CA VAL A 457 16.24 -16.09 -4.46
C VAL A 457 16.25 -14.98 -5.50
N MET A 458 15.94 -15.36 -6.74
CA MET A 458 15.70 -14.39 -7.80
C MET A 458 14.33 -13.73 -7.58
N GLY A 459 14.33 -12.57 -6.92
CA GLY A 459 13.09 -11.88 -6.56
C GLY A 459 13.29 -10.45 -6.12
N MET A 460 12.21 -9.85 -5.64
CA MET A 460 12.22 -8.49 -5.10
C MET A 460 11.09 -8.24 -4.10
N ILE A 461 11.31 -7.21 -3.28
CA ILE A 461 10.24 -6.53 -2.52
C ILE A 461 10.20 -5.08 -3.01
N GLY A 462 9.06 -4.63 -3.53
CA GLY A 462 8.79 -3.26 -3.97
C GLY A 462 7.96 -2.52 -2.93
N ILE A 463 8.23 -1.22 -2.76
CA ILE A 463 7.38 -0.26 -2.04
C ILE A 463 7.10 0.91 -2.97
N ASP A 464 5.85 1.32 -3.04
CA ASP A 464 5.44 2.49 -3.80
C ASP A 464 4.34 3.28 -3.07
N ASP A 465 4.06 4.48 -3.55
CA ASP A 465 2.91 5.30 -3.17
C ASP A 465 2.67 5.45 -1.65
N ILE A 466 3.67 5.98 -0.96
CA ILE A 466 3.58 6.25 0.48
C ILE A 466 2.72 7.50 0.74
N ALA A 467 1.72 7.39 1.61
CA ALA A 467 0.86 8.50 2.02
C ALA A 467 0.59 8.50 3.53
N PHE A 468 0.50 9.69 4.13
CA PHE A 468 0.09 9.90 5.51
C PHE A 468 -1.21 10.70 5.62
N PHE A 469 -2.11 10.30 6.52
CA PHE A 469 -3.37 11.01 6.73
C PHE A 469 -3.87 10.99 8.17
N PRO A 470 -4.63 12.01 8.62
CA PRO A 470 -5.01 12.21 10.01
C PRO A 470 -6.27 11.42 10.42
N LEU A 471 -6.26 10.10 10.22
CA LEU A 471 -7.28 9.18 10.72
C LEU A 471 -6.62 7.98 11.37
N ASN A 472 -7.33 7.34 12.30
CA ASN A 472 -7.00 5.98 12.70
C ASN A 472 -7.43 5.01 11.62
N CYS A 473 -6.57 4.04 11.30
CA CYS A 473 -6.84 3.07 10.26
C CYS A 473 -6.67 1.64 10.76
N LYS A 474 -7.50 0.75 10.21
CA LYS A 474 -7.37 -0.69 10.44
C LYS A 474 -6.12 -1.19 9.74
N LEU A 475 -5.34 -2.01 10.43
CA LEU A 475 -4.14 -2.62 9.85
C LEU A 475 -4.52 -3.45 8.62
N LYS A 476 -3.85 -3.21 7.48
CA LYS A 476 -4.00 -3.99 6.25
C LYS A 476 -2.63 -4.38 5.67
N PRO A 477 -2.50 -5.58 5.08
CA PRO A 477 -3.45 -6.69 5.17
C PRO A 477 -3.47 -7.26 6.59
N THR A 478 -4.54 -7.95 6.98
CA THR A 478 -4.68 -8.53 8.34
C THR A 478 -3.54 -9.47 8.72
N LEU A 479 -2.96 -10.17 7.74
CA LEU A 479 -1.79 -11.03 7.90
C LEU A 479 -0.53 -10.28 8.37
N ALA A 480 -0.48 -8.96 8.25
CA ALA A 480 0.64 -8.16 8.71
C ALA A 480 0.56 -7.72 10.18
N THR A 481 -0.44 -8.21 10.91
CA THR A 481 -0.63 -7.92 12.33
C THR A 481 0.56 -8.44 13.14
N VAL A 482 1.06 -7.62 14.06
CA VAL A 482 2.16 -7.97 14.97
C VAL A 482 1.69 -7.87 16.40
N GLN A 483 2.00 -8.87 17.22
CA GLN A 483 1.82 -8.83 18.67
C GLN A 483 3.13 -8.54 19.39
N VAL A 484 3.02 -7.99 20.60
CA VAL A 484 4.17 -7.55 21.42
C VAL A 484 5.15 -8.68 21.77
N ALA A 485 4.69 -9.93 21.80
CA ALA A 485 5.49 -11.10 22.14
C ALA A 485 5.89 -11.95 20.92
N ASP A 486 5.53 -11.53 19.69
CA ASP A 486 5.96 -12.23 18.48
C ASP A 486 7.48 -12.20 18.35
N CYS A 487 8.07 -13.29 17.87
CA CYS A 487 9.50 -13.35 17.62
C CYS A 487 9.87 -14.41 16.58
N THR A 488 10.47 -13.96 15.48
CA THR A 488 11.06 -14.82 14.44
C THR A 488 12.55 -15.08 14.68
N PHE A 489 13.13 -14.51 15.75
CA PHE A 489 14.54 -14.67 16.10
C PHE A 489 15.57 -14.33 15.00
N ASP A 490 15.19 -13.61 13.94
CA ASP A 490 16.10 -13.27 12.82
C ASP A 490 17.42 -12.63 13.29
N HIS A 491 17.40 -11.82 14.34
CA HIS A 491 18.55 -10.98 14.74
C HIS A 491 18.78 -10.88 16.24
N ASP A 492 17.76 -11.12 17.05
CA ASP A 492 17.79 -10.99 18.50
C ASP A 492 16.68 -11.85 19.13
N LEU A 493 16.55 -11.78 20.45
CA LEU A 493 15.47 -12.45 21.18
C LEU A 493 14.18 -11.59 21.23
N CYS A 494 14.05 -10.60 20.34
CA CYS A 494 12.93 -9.68 20.25
C CYS A 494 12.65 -8.99 21.60
N THR A 495 11.44 -9.16 22.13
CA THR A 495 11.02 -8.64 23.44
C THR A 495 11.17 -9.66 24.58
N TRP A 496 11.78 -10.81 24.31
CA TRP A 496 12.00 -11.87 25.28
C TRP A 496 13.30 -11.66 26.05
N GLU A 497 13.19 -11.68 27.38
CA GLU A 497 14.32 -11.46 28.27
C GLU A 497 14.69 -12.74 29.03
N LEU A 498 15.99 -12.94 29.23
CA LEU A 498 16.48 -14.01 30.10
C LEU A 498 16.04 -13.76 31.54
N GLN A 499 15.29 -14.69 32.11
CA GLN A 499 14.91 -14.63 33.52
C GLN A 499 16.14 -14.87 34.39
N LYS A 500 16.50 -13.89 35.23
CA LYS A 500 17.61 -14.01 36.18
C LYS A 500 17.30 -15.10 37.20
N THR A 501 18.09 -16.15 37.21
CA THR A 501 18.06 -17.20 38.24
C THR A 501 19.30 -17.06 39.14
N ASN A 502 19.23 -17.56 40.37
CA ASN A 502 20.39 -17.63 41.28
C ASN A 502 21.46 -18.67 40.83
N GLN A 503 21.32 -19.22 39.62
CA GLN A 503 22.24 -20.21 39.07
C GLN A 503 23.41 -19.51 38.38
N THR A 504 24.63 -19.91 38.75
CA THR A 504 25.84 -19.49 38.04
C THR A 504 25.94 -20.25 36.72
N TYR A 505 25.68 -19.56 35.60
CA TYR A 505 25.91 -20.11 34.27
C TYR A 505 27.41 -20.40 34.09
N THR A 506 27.75 -21.68 33.91
CA THR A 506 29.12 -22.16 33.78
C THR A 506 29.72 -21.93 32.40
N SER A 507 28.87 -21.76 31.38
CA SER A 507 29.24 -21.44 30.00
C SER A 507 28.22 -20.50 29.34
N SER A 508 28.58 -19.92 28.18
CA SER A 508 27.66 -19.06 27.40
C SER A 508 26.51 -19.82 26.75
N ILE A 509 26.57 -21.16 26.66
CA ILE A 509 25.60 -22.01 25.98
C ILE A 509 24.50 -22.56 26.91
N ASP A 510 24.73 -22.57 28.23
CA ASP A 510 23.77 -23.07 29.25
C ASP A 510 22.56 -22.13 29.48
N LYS A 511 22.34 -21.17 28.57
CA LYS A 511 21.24 -20.20 28.61
C LYS A 511 20.64 -20.05 27.22
N TRP A 512 19.39 -19.63 27.17
CA TRP A 512 18.75 -19.27 25.92
C TRP A 512 19.51 -18.12 25.27
N GLN A 513 19.78 -18.26 23.99
CA GLN A 513 20.49 -17.28 23.19
C GLN A 513 20.07 -17.43 21.72
N LEU A 514 20.41 -16.44 20.92
CA LEU A 514 20.28 -16.57 19.48
C LEU A 514 21.30 -17.59 18.95
N ALA A 515 20.86 -18.52 18.11
CA ALA A 515 21.76 -19.40 17.38
C ALA A 515 22.66 -18.58 16.46
N THR A 516 23.97 -18.81 16.51
CA THR A 516 24.96 -18.18 15.62
C THR A 516 25.89 -19.24 15.01
N GLY A 517 26.28 -19.03 13.76
CA GLY A 517 27.22 -19.91 13.04
C GLY A 517 26.54 -21.18 12.50
N ASP A 518 27.34 -22.10 11.98
CA ASP A 518 26.83 -23.34 11.39
C ASP A 518 26.27 -24.26 12.48
N LYS A 519 24.95 -24.36 12.52
CA LYS A 519 24.20 -25.31 13.35
C LYS A 519 23.64 -26.42 12.47
N ILE A 520 23.28 -27.54 13.09
CA ILE A 520 22.65 -28.69 12.38
C ILE A 520 21.31 -28.27 11.76
N LEU A 521 20.60 -27.35 12.41
CA LEU A 521 19.35 -26.79 11.91
C LEU A 521 19.60 -25.52 11.11
N ARG A 522 18.86 -25.41 10.00
CA ARG A 522 18.59 -24.15 9.30
C ARG A 522 17.51 -23.37 10.03
N ASP A 523 17.58 -22.05 9.91
CA ASP A 523 16.51 -21.12 10.25
C ASP A 523 15.18 -21.55 9.62
N HIS A 524 14.11 -21.62 10.40
CA HIS A 524 12.81 -21.99 9.85
C HIS A 524 12.19 -20.85 9.04
N THR A 525 12.37 -19.61 9.47
CA THR A 525 11.79 -18.40 8.85
C THR A 525 12.19 -18.27 7.38
N PHE A 526 13.47 -18.51 7.10
CA PHE A 526 14.10 -18.26 5.80
C PHE A 526 14.82 -19.47 5.19
N ASP A 527 14.71 -20.67 5.77
CA ASP A 527 15.46 -21.88 5.33
C ASP A 527 16.95 -21.59 5.07
N ALA A 528 17.59 -20.92 6.03
CA ALA A 528 18.93 -20.37 5.87
C ALA A 528 19.91 -20.89 6.92
N ASP A 529 21.14 -21.20 6.49
CA ASP A 529 22.25 -21.58 7.36
C ASP A 529 22.72 -20.37 8.22
N GLY A 530 23.49 -20.63 9.28
CA GLY A 530 24.18 -19.57 10.05
C GLY A 530 23.47 -19.04 11.31
N GLY A 531 22.36 -19.65 11.74
CA GLY A 531 21.58 -19.24 12.91
C GLY A 531 20.21 -18.66 12.54
N GLY A 532 19.64 -17.80 13.39
CA GLY A 532 18.34 -17.16 13.15
C GLY A 532 17.16 -17.71 13.96
N PHE A 533 17.43 -18.50 15.00
CA PHE A 533 16.42 -19.11 15.87
C PHE A 533 16.89 -19.10 17.33
N GLY A 534 15.96 -19.18 18.28
CA GLY A 534 16.26 -19.30 19.70
C GLY A 534 16.86 -20.66 20.03
N TYR A 535 17.94 -20.70 20.82
CA TYR A 535 18.74 -21.89 21.05
C TYR A 535 19.22 -22.02 22.49
N LEU A 536 19.18 -23.25 23.02
CA LEU A 536 19.66 -23.63 24.34
C LEU A 536 20.38 -24.97 24.24
N GLU A 537 21.60 -25.09 24.77
CA GLU A 537 22.40 -26.32 24.69
C GLU A 537 23.14 -26.59 26.00
N SER A 538 23.26 -27.86 26.39
CA SER A 538 24.25 -28.27 27.38
C SER A 538 24.83 -29.65 27.08
N PHE A 539 26.09 -29.86 27.48
CA PHE A 539 26.86 -31.07 27.16
C PHE A 539 27.17 -31.98 28.35
N ASN A 540 27.15 -31.46 29.59
CA ASN A 540 27.72 -32.18 30.74
C ASN A 540 26.84 -32.16 31.99
N THR A 541 25.95 -31.19 32.14
CA THR A 541 25.22 -30.92 33.38
C THR A 541 23.78 -30.59 33.09
N GLN A 542 22.88 -30.95 34.02
CA GLN A 542 21.47 -30.58 33.87
C GLN A 542 21.31 -29.08 34.12
N HIS A 543 20.86 -28.36 33.09
CA HIS A 543 20.59 -26.93 33.15
C HIS A 543 19.14 -26.63 32.83
N THR A 544 18.62 -25.57 33.44
CA THR A 544 17.30 -25.03 33.14
C THR A 544 17.44 -23.54 32.88
N SER A 545 16.95 -23.11 31.73
CA SER A 545 17.00 -21.72 31.30
C SER A 545 15.59 -21.27 30.92
N ARG A 546 15.28 -20.01 31.22
CA ARG A 546 13.95 -19.43 31.04
C ARG A 546 14.02 -18.12 30.26
N LEU A 547 13.27 -18.02 29.17
CA LEU A 547 12.97 -16.77 28.48
C LEU A 547 11.59 -16.28 28.90
N LYS A 548 11.46 -14.99 29.16
CA LYS A 548 10.24 -14.35 29.62
C LYS A 548 9.79 -13.28 28.62
N SER A 549 8.55 -13.36 28.16
CA SER A 549 7.98 -12.40 27.20
C SER A 549 7.70 -11.04 27.85
N SER A 550 7.42 -10.04 27.01
CA SER A 550 6.69 -8.84 27.44
C SER A 550 5.26 -9.16 27.90
N LEU A 551 4.60 -8.21 28.57
CA LEU A 551 3.22 -8.34 29.03
C LEU A 551 2.27 -8.46 27.84
N LEU A 552 1.48 -9.53 27.84
CA LEU A 552 0.35 -9.74 26.94
C LEU A 552 -0.92 -9.13 27.55
N PRO A 553 -1.81 -8.58 26.72
CA PRO A 553 -3.01 -7.90 27.19
C PRO A 553 -4.03 -8.88 27.81
N GLN A 554 -4.71 -8.42 28.85
CA GLN A 554 -5.89 -9.07 29.42
C GLN A 554 -7.08 -9.10 28.44
N ASN A 555 -8.09 -9.92 28.74
CA ASN A 555 -9.35 -10.05 27.98
C ASN A 555 -9.19 -10.41 26.49
N GLN A 556 -8.06 -11.04 26.13
CA GLN A 556 -7.79 -11.48 24.76
C GLN A 556 -7.41 -12.96 24.75
N THR A 557 -8.01 -13.71 23.82
CA THR A 557 -7.59 -15.09 23.53
C THR A 557 -6.52 -15.07 22.44
N PHE A 558 -5.53 -15.94 22.57
CA PHE A 558 -4.49 -16.12 21.55
C PHE A 558 -4.35 -17.58 21.16
N CYS A 559 -4.15 -17.84 19.88
CA CYS A 559 -3.56 -19.09 19.41
C CYS A 559 -2.06 -18.83 19.20
N LEU A 560 -1.24 -19.31 20.12
CA LEU A 560 0.22 -19.24 19.96
C LEU A 560 0.66 -20.37 19.06
N THR A 561 1.38 -20.05 17.99
CA THR A 561 1.98 -21.02 17.07
C THR A 561 3.49 -20.82 17.05
N PHE A 562 4.24 -21.91 16.94
CA PHE A 562 5.70 -21.83 16.89
C PHE A 562 6.33 -23.11 16.35
N TRP A 563 7.60 -23.00 15.98
CA TRP A 563 8.43 -24.12 15.58
C TRP A 563 9.42 -24.46 16.67
N PHE A 564 9.67 -25.74 16.88
CA PHE A 564 10.65 -26.21 17.85
C PHE A 564 11.35 -27.48 17.35
N SER A 565 12.54 -27.74 17.88
CA SER A 565 13.28 -28.95 17.57
C SER A 565 14.15 -29.38 18.75
N GLU A 566 14.23 -30.70 18.97
CA GLU A 566 15.20 -31.29 19.89
C GLU A 566 16.44 -31.69 19.09
N ILE A 567 17.58 -31.16 19.47
CA ILE A 567 18.88 -31.46 18.89
C ILE A 567 19.63 -32.34 19.89
N TYR A 568 20.15 -33.49 19.45
CA TYR A 568 20.72 -34.53 20.32
C TYR A 568 19.73 -35.04 21.37
N PRO A 569 18.78 -35.90 20.97
CA PRO A 569 17.66 -36.26 21.82
C PRO A 569 18.09 -36.97 23.13
N ASP A 570 17.57 -36.50 24.29
CA ASP A 570 17.83 -37.11 25.60
C ASP A 570 16.53 -37.26 26.42
N HIS A 571 16.32 -38.42 27.03
CA HIS A 571 15.08 -38.74 27.75
C HIS A 571 14.76 -37.80 28.93
N SER A 572 15.73 -37.02 29.41
CA SER A 572 15.56 -36.05 30.50
C SER A 572 15.29 -34.62 30.02
N ALA A 573 15.37 -34.37 28.71
CA ALA A 573 15.12 -33.08 28.10
C ALA A 573 13.62 -32.76 28.13
N LYS A 574 13.30 -31.50 28.46
CA LYS A 574 11.92 -31.01 28.47
C LYS A 574 11.88 -29.57 28.01
N LEU A 575 11.00 -29.27 27.05
CA LEU A 575 10.61 -27.90 26.71
C LEU A 575 9.22 -27.65 27.28
N SER A 576 9.04 -26.55 28.02
CA SER A 576 7.75 -26.18 28.59
C SER A 576 7.42 -24.73 28.28
N LEU A 577 6.15 -24.49 27.97
CA LEU A 577 5.57 -23.16 27.88
C LEU A 577 4.72 -22.93 29.13
N ILE A 578 5.00 -21.84 29.83
CA ILE A 578 4.43 -21.52 31.12
C ILE A 578 3.74 -20.16 31.03
N ARG A 579 2.49 -20.08 31.44
CA ARG A 579 1.74 -18.84 31.61
C ARG A 579 1.95 -18.32 33.04
N LEU A 580 2.38 -17.07 33.17
CA LEU A 580 2.58 -16.39 34.45
C LEU A 580 1.52 -15.30 34.63
N VAL A 581 0.56 -15.52 35.53
CA VAL A 581 -0.52 -14.58 35.86
C VAL A 581 -0.42 -14.20 37.33
N ALA A 582 -0.24 -12.91 37.64
CA ALA A 582 -0.16 -12.40 39.02
C ALA A 582 0.79 -13.19 39.96
N GLY A 583 1.89 -13.75 39.41
CA GLY A 583 2.87 -14.54 40.15
C GLY A 583 2.62 -16.06 40.18
N ASN A 584 1.48 -16.53 39.66
CA ASN A 584 1.17 -17.96 39.54
C ASN A 584 1.66 -18.49 38.18
N GLU A 585 2.43 -19.57 38.21
CA GLU A 585 2.93 -20.27 37.02
C GLU A 585 2.04 -21.47 36.68
N GLU A 586 1.59 -21.55 35.43
CA GLU A 586 0.80 -22.64 34.89
C GLU A 586 1.46 -23.18 33.62
N VAL A 587 1.76 -24.48 33.57
CA VAL A 587 2.30 -25.12 32.36
C VAL A 587 1.16 -25.34 31.37
N VAL A 588 1.13 -24.57 30.29
CA VAL A 588 0.08 -24.66 29.26
C VAL A 588 0.46 -25.63 28.14
N TRP A 589 1.75 -25.90 27.96
CA TRP A 589 2.24 -26.87 26.98
C TRP A 589 3.61 -27.41 27.38
N SER A 590 3.90 -28.66 27.01
CA SER A 590 5.25 -29.20 27.13
C SER A 590 5.54 -30.31 26.13
N ALA A 591 6.79 -30.40 25.70
CA ALA A 591 7.30 -31.50 24.89
C ALA A 591 8.38 -32.29 25.65
N LEU A 592 8.27 -33.62 25.54
CA LEU A 592 9.19 -34.62 26.09
C LEU A 592 9.55 -35.61 24.97
N GLN A 593 10.77 -36.16 24.97
CA GLN A 593 11.19 -37.07 23.90
C GLN A 593 10.24 -38.29 23.72
N SER A 594 9.69 -38.83 24.81
CA SER A 594 8.74 -39.95 24.76
C SER A 594 7.42 -39.64 24.04
N THR A 595 7.05 -38.36 23.95
CA THR A 595 5.84 -37.88 23.24
C THR A 595 6.11 -37.47 21.80
N ILE A 596 7.36 -37.20 21.44
CA ILE A 596 7.78 -36.68 20.13
C ILE A 596 7.94 -37.79 19.07
N THR A 597 8.15 -39.04 19.49
CA THR A 597 8.50 -40.18 18.62
C THR A 597 7.33 -41.11 18.26
N ASN A 598 6.08 -40.66 18.39
CA ASN A 598 4.91 -41.51 18.11
C ASN A 598 4.12 -40.97 16.88
N PRO A 599 4.15 -41.63 15.71
CA PRO A 599 4.75 -42.93 15.41
C PRO A 599 6.27 -42.84 15.16
N PRO A 600 7.01 -43.98 15.26
CA PRO A 600 8.47 -44.00 15.20
C PRO A 600 8.95 -43.73 13.77
N VAL A 601 9.33 -42.48 13.49
CA VAL A 601 10.18 -42.16 12.34
C VAL A 601 11.58 -42.69 12.65
N ALA A 602 12.20 -43.35 11.68
CA ALA A 602 13.52 -43.95 11.81
C ALA A 602 14.51 -42.95 12.43
N VAL A 603 15.35 -43.48 13.32
CA VAL A 603 16.45 -42.79 14.01
C VAL A 603 17.52 -42.45 12.98
N ASP A 604 17.25 -41.49 12.10
CA ASP A 604 18.31 -40.68 11.52
C ASP A 604 18.53 -39.50 12.47
N ASN A 605 19.80 -39.22 12.74
CA ASN A 605 20.30 -38.22 13.69
C ASN A 605 19.95 -36.76 13.33
N ASP A 606 18.97 -36.52 12.45
CA ASP A 606 18.71 -35.21 11.89
C ASP A 606 17.68 -34.47 12.76
N ALA A 607 18.16 -33.40 13.39
CA ALA A 607 17.30 -32.41 14.01
C ALA A 607 16.31 -31.89 12.95
N THR A 608 15.02 -31.93 13.25
CA THR A 608 13.94 -31.52 12.34
C THR A 608 12.99 -30.58 13.04
N TRP A 609 12.52 -29.56 12.32
CA TRP A 609 11.53 -28.62 12.81
C TRP A 609 10.18 -29.29 13.01
N ARG A 610 9.53 -28.99 14.14
CA ARG A 610 8.20 -29.47 14.51
C ARG A 610 7.32 -28.29 14.84
N TYR A 611 6.10 -28.34 14.34
CA TYR A 611 5.11 -27.32 14.60
C TYR A 611 4.38 -27.60 15.91
N ALA A 612 4.19 -26.55 16.71
CA ALA A 612 3.35 -26.56 17.89
C ALA A 612 2.35 -25.40 17.83
N GLN A 613 1.19 -25.64 18.43
CA GLN A 613 0.19 -24.62 18.66
C GLN A 613 -0.43 -24.80 20.04
N VAL A 614 -0.78 -23.70 20.70
CA VAL A 614 -1.31 -23.68 22.07
C VAL A 614 -2.39 -22.62 22.15
N LEU A 615 -3.59 -23.05 22.54
CA LEU A 615 -4.67 -22.12 22.87
C LEU A 615 -4.36 -21.46 24.22
N LEU A 616 -4.27 -20.14 24.22
CA LEU A 616 -4.13 -19.31 25.40
C LEU A 616 -5.48 -18.64 25.66
N GLU A 617 -6.22 -19.17 26.63
CA GLU A 617 -7.51 -18.63 27.07
C GLU A 617 -7.34 -17.24 27.67
N ASN A 618 -8.38 -16.41 27.53
CA ASN A 618 -8.40 -15.04 28.05
C ASN A 618 -8.14 -15.01 29.56
N GLN A 619 -7.47 -13.96 30.02
CA GLN A 619 -7.15 -13.75 31.43
C GLN A 619 -7.74 -12.43 31.91
N ASP A 620 -8.13 -12.38 33.19
CA ASP A 620 -8.67 -11.18 33.86
C ASP A 620 -7.58 -10.13 34.18
N SER A 621 -6.31 -10.46 33.92
CA SER A 621 -5.16 -9.59 34.18
C SER A 621 -4.08 -9.84 33.14
N ASP A 622 -3.26 -8.83 32.88
CA ASP A 622 -2.11 -8.95 31.99
C ASP A 622 -1.19 -10.07 32.48
N TYR A 623 -0.62 -10.81 31.54
CA TYR A 623 0.17 -11.99 31.84
C TYR A 623 1.42 -12.07 30.96
N GLN A 624 2.35 -12.94 31.33
CA GLN A 624 3.57 -13.17 30.56
C GLN A 624 3.71 -14.65 30.23
N MET A 625 4.38 -14.94 29.12
CA MET A 625 4.77 -16.29 28.75
C MET A 625 6.22 -16.53 29.14
N ILE A 626 6.50 -17.75 29.60
CA ILE A 626 7.84 -18.22 29.92
C ILE A 626 8.12 -19.47 29.09
N ILE A 627 9.22 -19.47 28.36
CA ILE A 627 9.75 -20.66 27.70
C ILE A 627 10.85 -21.23 28.59
N GLU A 628 10.55 -22.34 29.24
CA GLU A 628 11.48 -23.09 30.07
C GLU A 628 12.07 -24.25 29.26
N GLY A 629 13.38 -24.19 29.01
CA GLY A 629 14.13 -25.30 28.44
C GLY A 629 14.94 -26.00 29.53
N ARG A 630 14.74 -27.30 29.69
CA ARG A 630 15.57 -28.18 30.51
C ARG A 630 16.38 -29.09 29.61
N VAL A 631 17.71 -28.99 29.73
CA VAL A 631 18.69 -29.70 28.90
C VAL A 631 19.73 -30.39 29.77
N THR A 632 20.33 -31.46 29.26
CA THR A 632 21.43 -32.19 29.92
C THR A 632 22.58 -32.45 28.94
N ARG A 633 22.37 -33.37 27.99
CA ARG A 633 23.24 -33.69 26.85
C ARG A 633 22.45 -33.51 25.55
N SER A 634 21.70 -32.43 25.51
CA SER A 634 20.72 -32.11 24.48
C SER A 634 20.65 -30.60 24.27
N ALA A 635 20.00 -30.21 23.20
CA ALA A 635 19.71 -28.84 22.88
C ALA A 635 18.27 -28.68 22.41
N TRP A 636 17.70 -27.51 22.68
CA TRP A 636 16.41 -27.09 22.15
C TRP A 636 16.62 -25.92 21.19
N ALA A 637 15.94 -25.99 20.06
CA ALA A 637 15.74 -24.87 19.15
C ALA A 637 14.26 -24.47 19.15
N ILE A 638 13.99 -23.17 19.08
CA ILE A 638 12.66 -22.58 18.92
C ILE A 638 12.72 -21.49 17.86
N ASP A 639 11.66 -21.36 17.08
CA ASP A 639 11.58 -20.34 16.04
C ASP A 639 10.13 -19.88 15.82
N ASP A 640 9.95 -18.74 15.16
CA ASP A 640 8.65 -18.26 14.66
C ASP A 640 7.51 -18.25 15.72
N LEU A 641 7.76 -17.62 16.88
CA LEU A 641 6.72 -17.39 17.89
C LEU A 641 5.70 -16.38 17.36
N LEU A 642 4.46 -16.82 17.11
CA LEU A 642 3.38 -15.98 16.61
C LEU A 642 2.12 -16.10 17.48
N PHE A 643 1.62 -14.97 17.98
CA PHE A 643 0.40 -14.90 18.79
C PHE A 643 -0.77 -14.43 17.91
N ILE A 644 -1.65 -15.33 17.51
CA ILE A 644 -2.80 -15.01 16.64
C ILE A 644 -4.02 -14.69 17.53
N PRO A 645 -4.53 -13.44 17.54
CA PRO A 645 -5.64 -13.07 18.40
C PRO A 645 -6.99 -13.60 17.90
N ASN A 646 -7.93 -13.87 18.82
CA ASN A 646 -9.35 -14.13 18.53
C ASN A 646 -9.61 -15.29 17.54
N ARG A 647 -8.71 -16.28 17.45
CA ARG A 647 -8.93 -17.49 16.68
C ARG A 647 -9.70 -18.51 17.53
N GLU A 648 -11.00 -18.65 17.28
CA GLU A 648 -11.90 -19.52 18.07
C GLU A 648 -11.56 -21.02 17.94
N ASP A 649 -10.96 -21.43 16.81
CA ASP A 649 -10.46 -22.80 16.59
C ASP A 649 -8.94 -22.80 16.48
N CYS A 650 -8.24 -22.84 17.62
CA CYS A 650 -6.81 -23.17 17.69
C CYS A 650 -6.60 -24.70 17.51
N ARG A 651 -7.25 -25.28 16.50
CA ARG A 651 -7.14 -26.69 16.13
C ARG A 651 -6.09 -26.86 15.05
N TYR A 652 -5.50 -28.06 14.99
CA TYR A 652 -4.58 -28.43 13.93
C TYR A 652 -5.36 -28.29 12.64
N PRO A 653 -4.86 -27.60 11.61
CA PRO A 653 -5.55 -27.58 10.34
C PRO A 653 -5.63 -29.03 9.88
N GLU A 654 -6.80 -29.65 9.96
CA GLU A 654 -7.00 -31.03 9.48
C GLU A 654 -6.86 -31.08 7.95
N ASP A 655 -6.93 -29.90 7.31
CA ASP A 655 -6.78 -29.69 5.89
C ASP A 655 -5.31 -29.40 5.51
N PRO A 656 -4.66 -30.22 4.67
CA PRO A 656 -3.33 -29.95 4.12
C PRO A 656 -3.21 -28.57 3.44
N VAL A 657 -4.32 -28.03 2.94
CA VAL A 657 -4.43 -26.69 2.33
C VAL A 657 -4.26 -25.58 3.37
N GLU A 658 -4.74 -25.78 4.59
CA GLU A 658 -4.69 -24.78 5.67
C GLU A 658 -3.34 -24.81 6.43
N LEU A 659 -2.67 -25.97 6.45
CA LEU A 659 -1.24 -26.10 6.77
C LEU A 659 -0.36 -25.39 5.76
N GLN A 660 -0.72 -25.50 4.47
CA GLN A 660 -0.18 -24.63 3.43
C GLN A 660 -0.49 -23.17 3.78
N HIS A 661 -1.70 -22.72 4.07
CA HIS A 661 -1.93 -21.29 4.42
C HIS A 661 -1.11 -20.74 5.62
N LEU A 662 -0.69 -21.58 6.56
CA LEU A 662 0.22 -21.22 7.67
C LEU A 662 1.72 -21.31 7.31
N THR A 663 2.09 -22.03 6.24
CA THR A 663 3.48 -22.18 5.73
C THR A 663 3.71 -21.53 4.35
N THR A 664 2.64 -21.15 3.67
CA THR A 664 2.46 -20.79 2.26
C THR A 664 1.05 -20.17 2.11
N SER A 665 0.86 -18.89 2.40
CA SER A 665 -0.34 -18.20 1.92
C SER A 665 -0.32 -18.20 0.38
N ASN A 666 -1.27 -18.94 -0.19
CA ASN A 666 -1.27 -19.48 -1.54
C ASN A 666 -1.37 -18.46 -2.70
N ILE A 667 -0.66 -18.85 -3.78
CA ILE A 667 -0.76 -18.54 -5.24
C ILE A 667 -0.06 -17.29 -5.77
#